data_AF-A0A520BI67-F1
#
_entry.id   AF-A0A520BI67-F1
#
_cell.length_a   1.000
_cell.length_b   1.000
_cell.length_c   1.000
_cell.angle_alpha   90.00
_cell.angle_beta   90.00
_cell.angle_gamma   90.00
#
_symmetry.space_group_name_H-M   'P 1'
#
loop_
_entity.id
_entity.type
_entity.pdbx_description
1 polymer ?
#
loop_
_entity_poly.entity_id
_entity_poly.type
_entity_poly.pdbx_seq_one_letter_code
_entity_poly.pdbx_strand_id
1 'polypeptide(L)'
;MNAWANGLARQARHLAGALALGLMGLLSACGGGEDPVSGAPSASVSAAAAGDAAKVELLAAVPAIEPPRARIAAVATPTAPATSLRVHYRRADGNPAGWQIHTWNAAQSPDWNAGWNAGGSDDFGVFYDVPLAATSGTVGFLLHNGDNKDNGGADQSYVLQAGANEIWRLQGDGVNYQQNPLLLAAPDIKTVRVHYKRFDAGYAAWGLHLWNGSGLNAAALPAGVQIENWGQPVPLSAMPGYAAADGEVVFDIPVLNPQGDVNRKALEFIIHGMPPNENDKDGRDNNIRVEFAALTIQNQIGQIWLVERDATVYFAPPDLRQVSSTDARAVWLNRSLVKWPRVTASGNVRLYHSATGQINVAAGAPVQGADGFITLDPFSGTVPAADALRFKYVGNGAVFSVRAADLGRLPTLHQQQLVLVQEDGAGKVQNATTAQVAGALDDLYAAAGNTPDLGAVASNGNTRFKLWAPTAQNVSLVLTTALGNSGLTRTTTEPMARDAATGVWSLTKPGHLQGATYRYQVQVFVKGTGLVKNLVTDPYSLGLTLGSQQSVVMDLQAQATKPNGWDQSAPPAIVNAPSDLSIYELHVRDFSINDATVPAARRGKYLAFTESNSNGMKHLAALAAAGLTDVHLLPVFDIASVNEKSCVTPSPAGAPDSESQQATVAATAGSDCFNWGYDPLQFSTPEGSYSSNASDPLARVVEFRRMVQALNAAGLRVGMDVVFNHTTSSGQNATSVLDKVVPGYYYRLNAVGGIERSTCCENTAAENLMMAKLMIDSAVTWTRDYRISSLRFDIMGHHPRAVIEALKARVKTATGREVQIVGEGWNFGEVANGARFVQAEMLSLNGSGIGSFNPLIRDAVRGGGCCDSGNAVAANQGYVNGFFYDSNASASGQSRGELMWFGDRLKASLAGSIRSFQMQTSWDANLRLDQIDVGGIPAGWVLEPGEVVNYVENHDNLTLFDNNAFRLPAGTSHEDRARVQILANAINAFSQGVAYFHAGTDTLRSKSLDRNSYDSGDWFNRLDWSYADNGFGAGL
;
A
#
# COMPACT_ATOMS: atom_id res chain seq x y z
N MET A 1 8.64 28.25 39.48
CA MET A 1 8.20 29.00 38.29
C MET A 1 9.20 28.91 37.13
N ASN A 2 10.52 29.09 37.34
CA ASN A 2 11.53 28.86 36.29
C ASN A 2 11.69 27.39 35.84
N ALA A 3 11.27 26.40 36.65
CA ALA A 3 11.23 24.99 36.26
C ALA A 3 10.04 24.65 35.32
N TRP A 4 8.97 25.45 35.35
CA TRP A 4 7.79 25.29 34.47
C TRP A 4 8.03 25.94 33.09
N ALA A 5 8.69 27.11 33.06
CA ALA A 5 9.04 27.79 31.81
C ALA A 5 10.08 27.02 30.97
N ASN A 6 11.02 26.33 31.61
CA ASN A 6 12.00 25.47 30.91
C ASN A 6 11.40 24.15 30.39
N GLY A 7 10.26 23.70 30.94
CA GLY A 7 9.50 22.55 30.42
C GLY A 7 8.76 22.88 29.12
N LEU A 8 8.12 24.05 29.05
CA LEU A 8 7.43 24.55 27.86
C LEU A 8 8.38 24.85 26.69
N ALA A 9 9.58 25.37 26.99
CA ALA A 9 10.60 25.62 25.96
C ALA A 9 11.22 24.33 25.37
N ARG A 10 11.20 23.20 26.11
CA ARG A 10 11.58 21.88 25.59
C ARG A 10 10.45 21.25 24.78
N GLN A 11 9.19 21.40 25.20
CA GLN A 11 8.04 20.96 24.41
C GLN A 11 7.93 21.72 23.07
N ALA A 12 8.21 23.02 23.02
CA ALA A 12 8.17 23.79 21.78
C ALA A 12 9.27 23.40 20.75
N ARG A 13 10.44 22.94 21.21
CA ARG A 13 11.50 22.42 20.31
C ARG A 13 11.23 20.99 19.85
N HIS A 14 10.53 20.19 20.66
CA HIS A 14 10.09 18.85 20.26
C HIS A 14 8.85 18.88 19.37
N LEU A 15 7.98 19.90 19.43
CA LEU A 15 6.86 20.08 18.50
C LEU A 15 7.33 20.42 17.07
N ALA A 16 8.40 21.21 16.91
CA ALA A 16 8.97 21.50 15.59
C ALA A 16 9.72 20.30 14.97
N GLY A 17 10.21 19.36 15.79
CA GLY A 17 10.78 18.08 15.33
C GLY A 17 9.75 16.95 15.17
N ALA A 18 8.68 16.94 15.96
CA ALA A 18 7.63 15.93 15.91
C ALA A 18 6.70 16.08 14.69
N LEU A 19 6.56 17.30 14.15
CA LEU A 19 5.82 17.53 12.91
C LEU A 19 6.52 16.97 11.64
N ALA A 20 7.81 16.63 11.71
CA ALA A 20 8.54 15.98 10.63
C ALA A 20 8.70 14.45 10.83
N LEU A 21 8.43 13.93 12.04
CA LEU A 21 8.60 12.51 12.39
C LEU A 21 7.28 11.73 12.52
N GLY A 22 6.13 12.41 12.51
CA GLY A 22 4.80 11.80 12.61
C GLY A 22 4.11 11.47 11.28
N LEU A 23 4.72 11.76 10.12
CA LEU A 23 4.10 11.56 8.79
C LEU A 23 4.96 10.80 7.76
N MET A 24 6.14 10.33 8.11
CA MET A 24 7.01 9.51 7.23
C MET A 24 7.53 8.26 7.95
N GLY A 25 6.67 7.63 8.75
CA GLY A 25 6.95 6.33 9.36
C GLY A 25 6.58 5.20 8.40
N LEU A 26 7.58 4.36 8.10
CA LEU A 26 7.44 2.93 7.76
C LEU A 26 6.93 2.62 6.35
N LEU A 27 7.84 2.71 5.36
CA LEU A 27 7.67 2.23 3.99
C LEU A 27 8.61 1.04 3.64
N SER A 28 9.21 0.37 4.62
CA SER A 28 10.22 -0.69 4.35
C SER A 28 9.90 -2.07 4.91
N ALA A 29 8.68 -2.31 5.40
CA ALA A 29 8.26 -3.66 5.82
C ALA A 29 7.89 -4.56 4.63
N CYS A 30 7.85 -4.04 3.41
CA CYS A 30 7.69 -4.85 2.21
C CYS A 30 8.51 -4.27 1.06
N GLY A 31 9.09 -5.15 0.25
CA GLY A 31 9.90 -4.81 -0.91
C GLY A 31 9.18 -3.83 -1.85
N GLY A 32 9.74 -2.62 -1.95
CA GLY A 32 9.32 -1.59 -2.90
C GLY A 32 10.48 -0.65 -3.12
N GLY A 33 11.34 -0.99 -4.09
CA GLY A 33 12.34 -0.05 -4.60
C GLY A 33 11.66 1.09 -5.35
N GLU A 34 12.05 2.32 -5.05
CA GLU A 34 11.75 3.47 -5.90
C GLU A 34 12.61 3.37 -7.17
N ASP A 35 12.01 3.04 -8.31
CA ASP A 35 12.67 3.20 -9.61
C ASP A 35 12.53 4.66 -10.11
N PRO A 36 13.62 5.32 -10.51
CA PRO A 36 13.54 6.59 -11.21
C PRO A 36 13.12 6.34 -12.67
N VAL A 37 12.02 6.97 -13.07
CA VAL A 37 11.52 6.96 -14.44
C VAL A 37 12.60 7.52 -15.40
N SER A 38 13.15 6.66 -16.27
CA SER A 38 13.80 7.10 -17.51
C SER A 38 13.67 6.06 -18.63
N GLY A 39 13.14 6.51 -19.77
CA GLY A 39 13.34 6.01 -21.15
C GLY A 39 13.32 4.50 -21.41
N ALA A 40 12.19 3.97 -21.87
CA ALA A 40 12.15 2.66 -22.54
C ALA A 40 12.78 2.72 -23.95
N PRO A 41 13.68 1.80 -24.31
CA PRO A 41 13.77 1.29 -25.66
C PRO A 41 12.98 -0.01 -25.78
N SER A 42 12.18 -0.10 -26.82
CA SER A 42 11.45 -1.29 -27.24
C SER A 42 12.39 -2.50 -27.41
N ALA A 43 12.35 -3.45 -26.47
CA ALA A 43 12.95 -4.77 -26.65
C ALA A 43 11.82 -5.81 -26.81
N SER A 44 11.75 -6.38 -28.00
CA SER A 44 10.86 -7.48 -28.34
C SER A 44 11.35 -8.76 -27.64
N VAL A 45 10.62 -9.22 -26.63
CA VAL A 45 10.85 -10.54 -26.04
C VAL A 45 10.16 -11.59 -26.91
N SER A 46 10.96 -12.37 -27.64
CA SER A 46 10.49 -13.55 -28.36
C SER A 46 10.04 -14.62 -27.36
N ALA A 47 8.76 -14.95 -27.36
CA ALA A 47 8.21 -16.08 -26.62
C ALA A 47 8.76 -17.40 -27.17
N ALA A 48 9.53 -18.12 -26.34
CA ALA A 48 9.77 -19.54 -26.54
C ALA A 48 8.63 -20.34 -25.89
N ALA A 49 7.97 -21.17 -26.69
CA ALA A 49 6.73 -21.84 -26.37
C ALA A 49 6.87 -22.95 -25.30
N ALA A 50 6.00 -22.89 -24.29
CA ALA A 50 5.51 -24.03 -23.53
C ALA A 50 3.97 -23.88 -23.42
N GLY A 51 3.24 -24.90 -23.90
CA GLY A 51 1.80 -24.85 -24.15
C GLY A 51 0.91 -24.78 -22.91
N ASP A 52 -0.26 -24.13 -23.10
CA ASP A 52 -1.43 -24.02 -22.22
C ASP A 52 -1.26 -23.31 -20.85
N ALA A 53 -0.65 -22.12 -20.87
CA ALA A 53 -0.78 -21.13 -19.80
C ALA A 53 -2.10 -20.33 -19.90
N ALA A 54 -2.60 -19.86 -18.75
CA ALA A 54 -3.88 -19.19 -18.53
C ALA A 54 -4.30 -18.20 -19.64
N LYS A 55 -5.19 -18.63 -20.54
CA LYS A 55 -5.79 -17.76 -21.57
C LYS A 55 -6.95 -16.97 -20.95
N VAL A 56 -6.84 -15.65 -20.96
CA VAL A 56 -8.00 -14.75 -20.84
C VAL A 56 -8.62 -14.66 -22.23
N GLU A 57 -9.86 -15.13 -22.38
CA GLU A 57 -10.60 -14.98 -23.63
C GLU A 57 -11.48 -13.72 -23.51
N LEU A 58 -11.15 -12.67 -24.27
CA LEU A 58 -11.98 -11.47 -24.38
C LEU A 58 -13.19 -11.77 -25.26
N LEU A 59 -14.38 -11.82 -24.66
CA LEU A 59 -15.64 -12.10 -25.38
C LEU A 59 -16.23 -10.83 -25.98
N ALA A 60 -16.07 -9.70 -25.29
CA ALA A 60 -16.42 -8.38 -25.79
C ALA A 60 -15.57 -7.33 -25.07
N ALA A 61 -14.93 -6.45 -25.84
CA ALA A 61 -14.21 -5.31 -25.27
C ALA A 61 -15.19 -4.23 -24.83
N VAL A 62 -14.86 -3.50 -23.76
CA VAL A 62 -15.46 -2.16 -23.57
C VAL A 62 -15.09 -1.34 -24.81
N PRO A 63 -16.04 -0.61 -25.45
CA PRO A 63 -15.73 0.28 -26.55
C PRO A 63 -14.52 1.14 -26.20
N ALA A 64 -13.50 1.13 -27.07
CA ALA A 64 -12.35 1.98 -26.88
C ALA A 64 -12.83 3.43 -26.83
N ILE A 65 -12.74 4.02 -25.65
CA ILE A 65 -12.74 5.46 -25.54
C ILE A 65 -11.38 5.84 -26.10
N GLU A 66 -11.34 6.43 -27.31
CA GLU A 66 -10.22 7.31 -27.65
C GLU A 66 -10.02 8.16 -26.41
N PRO A 67 -8.86 8.08 -25.72
CA PRO A 67 -8.68 8.87 -24.52
C PRO A 67 -9.06 10.29 -24.92
N PRO A 68 -9.98 10.96 -24.21
CA PRO A 68 -9.95 12.39 -24.28
C PRO A 68 -8.55 12.72 -23.78
N ARG A 69 -7.61 12.99 -24.69
CA ARG A 69 -6.47 13.85 -24.39
C ARG A 69 -7.11 14.94 -23.56
N ALA A 70 -6.71 15.06 -22.29
CA ALA A 70 -7.28 16.03 -21.37
C ALA A 70 -7.51 17.31 -22.17
N ARG A 71 -8.78 17.56 -22.50
CA ARG A 71 -9.16 18.83 -23.10
C ARG A 71 -9.09 19.77 -21.91
N ILE A 72 -7.88 20.25 -21.63
CA ILE A 72 -7.71 21.68 -21.35
C ILE A 72 -8.64 22.35 -22.36
N ALA A 73 -9.57 23.16 -21.85
CA ALA A 73 -10.63 23.79 -22.61
C ALA A 73 -10.19 24.05 -24.05
N ALA A 74 -11.02 23.66 -25.02
CA ALA A 74 -10.79 24.03 -26.42
C ALA A 74 -10.76 25.56 -26.52
N VAL A 75 -9.56 26.14 -26.34
CA VAL A 75 -9.24 27.45 -26.84
C VAL A 75 -9.18 27.27 -28.35
N ALA A 76 -10.01 28.04 -29.04
CA ALA A 76 -10.28 27.94 -30.46
C ALA A 76 -9.02 27.59 -31.28
N THR A 77 -9.08 26.53 -32.09
CA THR A 77 -8.05 26.24 -33.08
C THR A 77 -8.04 27.39 -34.08
N PRO A 78 -6.96 28.18 -34.21
CA PRO A 78 -6.92 29.25 -35.18
C PRO A 78 -6.80 28.64 -36.58
N THR A 79 -7.50 29.23 -37.54
CA THR A 79 -7.62 28.79 -38.94
C THR A 79 -6.36 29.03 -39.79
N ALA A 80 -5.19 29.26 -39.18
CA ALA A 80 -3.92 29.56 -39.86
C ALA A 80 -2.70 28.97 -39.09
N PRO A 81 -1.64 28.51 -39.80
CA PRO A 81 -0.47 27.87 -39.20
C PRO A 81 0.43 28.86 -38.44
N ALA A 82 1.12 28.38 -37.40
CA ALA A 82 2.22 29.09 -36.76
C ALA A 82 3.45 29.14 -37.67
N THR A 83 4.19 30.25 -37.66
CA THR A 83 5.39 30.45 -38.48
C THR A 83 6.68 30.44 -37.69
N SER A 84 6.64 30.74 -36.39
CA SER A 84 7.81 30.76 -35.49
C SER A 84 7.39 30.76 -34.02
N LEU A 85 8.31 30.41 -33.12
CA LEU A 85 8.22 30.65 -31.68
C LEU A 85 9.56 31.21 -31.18
N ARG A 86 9.52 32.40 -30.57
CA ARG A 86 10.65 32.97 -29.83
C ARG A 86 10.34 32.98 -28.33
N VAL A 87 11.28 32.49 -27.52
CA VAL A 87 11.18 32.48 -26.05
C VAL A 87 12.23 33.42 -25.49
N HIS A 88 11.78 34.54 -24.93
CA HIS A 88 12.60 35.48 -24.18
C HIS A 88 12.75 35.01 -22.73
N TYR A 89 13.96 35.03 -22.21
CA TYR A 89 14.29 34.57 -20.87
C TYR A 89 15.19 35.58 -20.16
N ARG A 90 14.76 36.00 -18.97
CA ARG A 90 15.50 36.90 -18.11
C ARG A 90 15.81 36.22 -16.79
N ARG A 91 17.10 36.18 -16.46
CA ARG A 91 17.57 35.73 -15.15
C ARG A 91 17.50 36.82 -14.10
N ALA A 92 17.26 36.43 -12.85
CA ALA A 92 17.22 37.33 -11.71
C ALA A 92 18.59 37.98 -11.43
N ASP A 93 19.67 37.25 -11.69
CA ASP A 93 21.06 37.73 -11.56
C ASP A 93 21.57 38.50 -12.79
N GLY A 94 20.78 38.58 -13.86
CA GLY A 94 21.17 39.23 -15.12
C GLY A 94 22.25 38.50 -15.91
N ASN A 95 22.68 37.29 -15.52
CA ASN A 95 23.76 36.55 -16.18
C ASN A 95 23.27 35.27 -16.89
N PRO A 96 22.98 35.33 -18.20
CA PRO A 96 22.46 34.19 -18.97
C PRO A 96 23.53 33.18 -19.42
N ALA A 97 24.81 33.36 -19.04
CA ALA A 97 25.89 32.51 -19.50
C ALA A 97 25.65 31.02 -19.15
N GLY A 98 25.76 30.14 -20.16
CA GLY A 98 25.60 28.70 -20.03
C GLY A 98 24.15 28.19 -20.02
N TRP A 99 23.14 29.07 -20.05
CA TRP A 99 21.73 28.64 -20.07
C TRP A 99 21.25 28.29 -21.47
N GLN A 100 20.68 27.10 -21.61
CA GLN A 100 20.13 26.53 -22.83
C GLN A 100 18.64 26.22 -22.67
N ILE A 101 17.92 26.14 -23.79
CA ILE A 101 16.52 25.67 -23.82
C ILE A 101 16.44 24.27 -24.42
N HIS A 102 15.86 23.33 -23.67
CA HIS A 102 15.51 22.00 -24.15
C HIS A 102 14.03 22.01 -24.56
N THR A 103 13.66 21.40 -25.69
CA THR A 103 12.32 21.51 -26.27
C THR A 103 11.79 20.16 -26.75
N TRP A 104 10.46 19.98 -26.80
CA TRP A 104 9.81 18.76 -27.31
C TRP A 104 8.40 19.04 -27.86
N ASN A 105 7.68 18.00 -28.28
CA ASN A 105 6.35 18.05 -28.90
C ASN A 105 6.30 18.82 -30.23
N ALA A 106 5.59 19.96 -30.30
CA ALA A 106 5.47 20.74 -31.54
C ALA A 106 6.76 21.49 -31.93
N ALA A 107 7.81 21.41 -31.09
CA ALA A 107 9.17 21.87 -31.39
C ALA A 107 10.10 20.68 -31.66
N GLN A 108 11.19 20.94 -32.40
CA GLN A 108 12.26 19.98 -32.58
C GLN A 108 12.97 19.73 -31.24
N SER A 109 13.29 18.47 -30.95
CA SER A 109 14.01 18.10 -29.73
C SER A 109 15.52 18.13 -29.98
N PRO A 110 16.30 18.88 -29.19
CA PRO A 110 17.75 18.74 -29.21
C PRO A 110 18.16 17.41 -28.52
N ASP A 111 19.43 17.01 -28.65
CA ASP A 111 19.99 15.82 -27.99
C ASP A 111 19.86 15.94 -26.46
N TRP A 112 19.59 14.86 -25.73
CA TRP A 112 19.35 14.87 -24.29
C TRP A 112 20.47 15.53 -23.48
N ASN A 113 21.71 15.44 -23.96
CA ASN A 113 22.89 16.02 -23.30
C ASN A 113 23.20 17.47 -23.72
N ALA A 114 22.36 18.12 -24.56
CA ALA A 114 22.57 19.49 -25.04
C ALA A 114 21.25 20.24 -25.28
N GLY A 115 21.13 21.49 -24.86
CA GLY A 115 20.00 22.36 -25.22
C GLY A 115 20.34 23.31 -26.38
N TRP A 116 19.32 24.00 -26.90
CA TRP A 116 19.53 25.10 -27.85
C TRP A 116 20.13 26.31 -27.13
N ASN A 117 21.20 26.88 -27.68
CA ASN A 117 21.79 28.12 -27.18
C ASN A 117 20.92 29.34 -27.55
N ALA A 118 21.09 30.44 -26.81
CA ALA A 118 20.40 31.69 -27.11
C ALA A 118 20.76 32.20 -28.52
N GLY A 119 19.75 32.62 -29.27
CA GLY A 119 19.90 33.23 -30.60
C GLY A 119 20.31 34.70 -30.54
N GLY A 120 20.17 35.34 -29.38
CA GLY A 120 20.56 36.73 -29.12
C GLY A 120 20.03 37.23 -27.78
N SER A 121 20.01 38.56 -27.61
CA SER A 121 19.49 39.25 -26.43
C SER A 121 18.84 40.59 -26.79
N ASP A 122 17.93 41.05 -25.94
CA ASP A 122 17.27 42.35 -26.01
C ASP A 122 17.18 43.03 -24.62
N ASP A 123 16.42 44.12 -24.51
CA ASP A 123 16.23 44.87 -23.26
C ASP A 123 15.54 44.05 -22.14
N PHE A 124 14.92 42.92 -22.48
CA PHE A 124 14.33 42.01 -21.51
C PHE A 124 15.36 40.99 -20.99
N GLY A 125 16.08 40.32 -21.88
CA GLY A 125 17.00 39.23 -21.54
C GLY A 125 17.58 38.54 -22.78
N VAL A 126 17.95 37.26 -22.67
CA VAL A 126 18.30 36.46 -23.85
C VAL A 126 17.04 35.93 -24.51
N PHE A 127 17.10 35.61 -25.81
CA PHE A 127 16.01 34.92 -26.48
C PHE A 127 16.49 33.68 -27.21
N TYR A 128 15.60 32.68 -27.29
CA TYR A 128 15.79 31.45 -28.02
C TYR A 128 14.78 31.39 -29.15
N ASP A 129 15.27 31.22 -30.38
CA ASP A 129 14.42 30.91 -31.52
C ASP A 129 14.18 29.40 -31.56
N VAL A 130 12.97 28.96 -31.20
CA VAL A 130 12.64 27.55 -31.06
C VAL A 130 12.30 26.96 -32.43
N PRO A 131 13.06 25.97 -32.93
CA PRO A 131 12.75 25.31 -34.19
C PRO A 131 11.46 24.51 -34.06
N LEU A 132 10.46 24.80 -34.88
CA LEU A 132 9.18 24.08 -34.85
C LEU A 132 9.26 22.76 -35.63
N ALA A 133 8.67 21.70 -35.08
CA ALA A 133 8.47 20.40 -35.74
C ALA A 133 7.05 20.26 -36.31
N ALA A 134 6.09 21.04 -35.78
CA ALA A 134 4.73 21.15 -36.26
C ALA A 134 4.27 22.62 -36.24
N THR A 135 3.37 22.99 -37.17
CA THR A 135 2.83 24.36 -37.29
C THR A 135 1.60 24.63 -36.41
N SER A 136 1.23 23.68 -35.56
CA SER A 136 0.15 23.79 -34.57
C SER A 136 0.39 22.80 -33.44
N GLY A 137 -0.24 23.02 -32.28
CA GLY A 137 -0.07 22.21 -31.08
C GLY A 137 0.80 22.87 -30.02
N THR A 138 1.17 22.10 -29.00
CA THR A 138 1.90 22.60 -27.82
C THR A 138 3.38 22.31 -27.95
N VAL A 139 4.21 23.34 -27.76
CA VAL A 139 5.66 23.21 -27.55
C VAL A 139 5.90 22.97 -26.07
N GLY A 140 6.57 21.87 -25.73
CA GLY A 140 7.12 21.66 -24.39
C GLY A 140 8.55 22.19 -24.31
N PHE A 141 8.96 22.79 -23.20
CA PHE A 141 10.32 23.27 -23.02
C PHE A 141 10.79 23.38 -21.56
N LEU A 142 12.11 23.45 -21.36
CA LEU A 142 12.80 23.62 -20.09
C LEU A 142 14.03 24.52 -20.32
N LEU A 143 14.34 25.42 -19.38
CA LEU A 143 15.59 26.18 -19.36
C LEU A 143 16.56 25.58 -18.32
N HIS A 144 17.82 25.34 -18.71
CA HIS A 144 18.81 24.70 -17.85
C HIS A 144 20.25 25.15 -18.14
N ASN A 145 21.16 24.96 -17.18
CA ASN A 145 22.62 25.09 -17.32
C ASN A 145 23.28 23.89 -16.63
N GLY A 146 23.66 22.87 -17.40
CA GLY A 146 23.99 21.54 -16.85
C GLY A 146 22.79 20.93 -16.12
N ASP A 147 23.02 20.37 -14.93
CA ASP A 147 21.98 19.81 -14.06
C ASP A 147 21.14 20.87 -13.33
N ASN A 148 21.56 22.14 -13.36
CA ASN A 148 20.80 23.24 -12.77
C ASN A 148 19.66 23.61 -13.69
N LYS A 149 18.43 23.33 -13.25
CA LYS A 149 17.20 23.62 -13.99
C LYS A 149 16.50 24.85 -13.42
N ASP A 150 15.93 25.67 -14.29
CA ASP A 150 15.05 26.74 -13.85
C ASP A 150 13.74 26.16 -13.27
N ASN A 151 13.08 26.91 -12.38
CA ASN A 151 11.79 26.55 -11.77
C ASN A 151 11.74 25.12 -11.19
N GLY A 152 12.81 24.70 -10.49
CA GLY A 152 12.88 23.38 -9.85
C GLY A 152 12.86 22.19 -10.82
N GLY A 153 13.06 22.42 -12.12
CA GLY A 153 12.98 21.38 -13.14
C GLY A 153 11.58 21.07 -13.66
N ALA A 154 10.57 21.89 -13.31
CA ALA A 154 9.22 21.70 -13.82
C ALA A 154 9.14 21.96 -15.34
N ASP A 155 8.50 21.05 -16.06
CA ASP A 155 8.23 21.16 -17.50
C ASP A 155 7.35 22.37 -17.83
N GLN A 156 7.73 23.13 -18.86
CA GLN A 156 6.96 24.28 -19.34
C GLN A 156 6.29 23.96 -20.67
N SER A 157 5.17 24.62 -20.97
CA SER A 157 4.46 24.38 -22.22
C SER A 157 3.77 25.61 -22.78
N TYR A 158 3.82 25.79 -24.10
CA TYR A 158 3.17 26.88 -24.81
C TYR A 158 2.39 26.38 -26.02
N VAL A 159 1.13 26.81 -26.15
CA VAL A 159 0.27 26.44 -27.28
C VAL A 159 0.46 27.45 -28.41
N LEU A 160 0.92 26.96 -29.57
CA LEU A 160 1.15 27.79 -30.75
C LEU A 160 -0.14 28.43 -31.26
N GLN A 161 -0.06 29.74 -31.55
CA GLN A 161 -1.07 30.54 -32.22
C GLN A 161 -0.73 30.71 -33.71
N ALA A 162 -1.71 31.12 -34.51
CA ALA A 162 -1.48 31.44 -35.93
C ALA A 162 -0.44 32.56 -36.10
N GLY A 163 0.45 32.42 -37.08
CA GLY A 163 1.51 33.40 -37.35
C GLY A 163 2.72 33.29 -36.42
N ALA A 164 3.42 34.40 -36.22
CA ALA A 164 4.61 34.44 -35.38
C ALA A 164 4.22 34.41 -33.89
N ASN A 165 4.88 33.56 -33.10
CA ASN A 165 4.68 33.47 -31.67
C ASN A 165 5.91 34.00 -30.93
N GLU A 166 5.66 34.71 -29.85
CA GLU A 166 6.68 35.28 -29.00
C GLU A 166 6.20 35.26 -27.56
N ILE A 167 7.03 34.74 -26.65
CA ILE A 167 6.72 34.67 -25.21
C ILE A 167 7.92 35.10 -24.36
N TRP A 168 7.63 35.50 -23.12
CA TRP A 168 8.61 35.96 -22.14
C TRP A 168 8.56 35.13 -20.86
N ARG A 169 9.72 34.90 -20.26
CA ARG A 169 9.96 34.11 -19.05
C ARG A 169 10.89 34.84 -18.10
N LEU A 170 10.54 34.81 -16.82
CA LEU A 170 11.41 35.21 -15.72
C LEU A 170 11.91 33.95 -15.01
N GLN A 171 13.15 33.96 -14.53
CA GLN A 171 13.71 32.86 -13.75
C GLN A 171 12.85 32.55 -12.52
N GLY A 172 12.55 31.26 -12.31
CA GLY A 172 11.74 30.76 -11.19
C GLY A 172 10.24 31.07 -11.31
N ASP A 173 9.80 31.71 -12.39
CA ASP A 173 8.39 31.98 -12.67
C ASP A 173 7.85 30.90 -13.62
N GLY A 174 6.69 30.32 -13.29
CA GLY A 174 6.01 29.31 -14.11
C GLY A 174 5.17 29.87 -15.27
N VAL A 175 5.03 31.19 -15.38
CA VAL A 175 4.13 31.85 -16.33
C VAL A 175 4.81 32.09 -17.69
N ASN A 176 4.10 31.78 -18.78
CA ASN A 176 4.45 32.19 -20.14
C ASN A 176 3.74 33.49 -20.49
N TYR A 177 4.46 34.61 -20.48
CA TYR A 177 3.88 35.90 -20.82
C TYR A 177 3.87 36.08 -22.34
N GLN A 178 2.76 36.55 -22.93
CA GLN A 178 2.65 36.83 -24.37
C GLN A 178 3.10 38.24 -24.76
N GLN A 179 3.58 39.02 -23.78
CA GLN A 179 4.22 40.31 -23.95
C GLN A 179 5.25 40.47 -22.83
N ASN A 180 6.23 41.35 -23.03
CA ASN A 180 7.28 41.59 -22.04
C ASN A 180 6.66 41.93 -20.66
N PRO A 181 6.83 41.07 -19.62
CA PRO A 181 6.20 41.27 -18.33
C PRO A 181 6.75 42.46 -17.55
N LEU A 182 7.89 43.04 -17.96
CA LEU A 182 8.41 44.29 -17.41
C LEU A 182 7.69 45.51 -17.97
N LEU A 183 6.95 45.34 -19.07
CA LEU A 183 6.13 46.37 -19.71
C LEU A 183 4.63 46.21 -19.37
N LEU A 184 4.25 45.12 -18.69
CA LEU A 184 2.92 44.98 -18.12
C LEU A 184 2.74 46.05 -17.04
N ALA A 185 1.71 46.88 -17.19
CA ALA A 185 1.27 47.73 -16.10
C ALA A 185 0.95 46.82 -14.90
N ALA A 186 1.48 47.16 -13.72
CA ALA A 186 1.23 46.40 -12.51
C ALA A 186 -0.30 46.24 -12.32
N PRO A 187 -0.82 45.02 -12.07
CA PRO A 187 -2.25 44.77 -11.98
C PRO A 187 -2.89 45.71 -10.95
N ASP A 188 -3.96 46.40 -11.34
CA ASP A 188 -4.71 47.25 -10.41
C ASP A 188 -5.73 46.42 -9.65
N ILE A 189 -5.34 45.88 -8.49
CA ILE A 189 -6.18 44.99 -7.68
C ILE A 189 -6.24 45.44 -6.23
N LYS A 190 -7.43 45.35 -5.64
CA LYS A 190 -7.69 45.59 -4.20
C LYS A 190 -8.07 44.33 -3.46
N THR A 191 -8.77 43.40 -4.11
CA THR A 191 -9.26 42.18 -3.48
C THR A 191 -9.18 40.99 -4.44
N VAL A 192 -8.89 39.82 -3.90
CA VAL A 192 -9.13 38.54 -4.58
C VAL A 192 -10.45 37.97 -4.07
N ARG A 193 -11.42 37.80 -4.96
CA ARG A 193 -12.67 37.11 -4.70
C ARG A 193 -12.50 35.61 -4.89
N VAL A 194 -12.80 34.86 -3.83
CA VAL A 194 -12.70 33.40 -3.80
C VAL A 194 -14.09 32.83 -3.89
N HIS A 195 -14.33 32.01 -4.92
CA HIS A 195 -15.48 31.15 -5.04
C HIS A 195 -15.11 29.76 -4.52
N TYR A 196 -15.70 29.33 -3.42
CA TYR A 196 -15.36 28.05 -2.78
C TYR A 196 -16.54 27.09 -2.80
N LYS A 197 -16.45 26.06 -3.64
CA LYS A 197 -17.47 25.04 -3.80
C LYS A 197 -17.22 23.84 -2.89
N ARG A 198 -18.24 23.44 -2.12
CA ARG A 198 -18.24 22.21 -1.32
C ARG A 198 -19.48 21.39 -1.60
N PHE A 199 -19.32 20.07 -1.66
CA PHE A 199 -20.41 19.15 -1.99
C PHE A 199 -21.28 18.79 -0.78
N ASP A 200 -20.81 19.08 0.44
CA ASP A 200 -21.58 18.98 1.69
C ASP A 200 -22.27 20.28 2.11
N ALA A 201 -22.00 21.40 1.42
CA ALA A 201 -22.38 22.75 1.82
C ALA A 201 -21.97 23.15 3.26
N GLY A 202 -21.03 22.41 3.88
CA GLY A 202 -20.64 22.50 5.28
C GLY A 202 -19.58 23.55 5.58
N TYR A 203 -19.84 24.81 5.23
CA TYR A 203 -18.83 25.88 5.29
C TYR A 203 -18.41 26.33 6.69
N ALA A 204 -19.29 26.16 7.69
CA ALA A 204 -19.00 26.58 9.06
C ALA A 204 -17.86 25.80 9.73
N ALA A 205 -17.52 24.62 9.20
CA ALA A 205 -16.41 23.80 9.66
C ALA A 205 -15.05 24.22 9.07
N TRP A 206 -15.00 25.28 8.26
CA TRP A 206 -13.81 25.70 7.53
C TRP A 206 -13.52 27.20 7.75
N GLY A 207 -12.24 27.56 7.70
CA GLY A 207 -11.81 28.94 7.74
C GLY A 207 -10.47 29.16 7.04
N LEU A 208 -9.97 30.40 7.13
CA LEU A 208 -8.74 30.84 6.47
C LEU A 208 -7.61 30.96 7.49
N HIS A 209 -6.47 30.39 7.16
CA HIS A 209 -5.20 30.84 7.72
C HIS A 209 -4.66 31.98 6.87
N LEU A 210 -4.49 33.14 7.50
CA LEU A 210 -3.96 34.37 6.91
C LEU A 210 -2.75 34.82 7.73
N TRP A 211 -1.76 35.43 7.09
CA TRP A 211 -0.54 35.93 7.76
C TRP A 211 0.05 37.16 7.06
N ASN A 212 0.86 37.96 7.76
CA ASN A 212 1.54 39.10 7.16
C ASN A 212 2.65 38.67 6.19
N GLY A 213 2.89 39.47 5.16
CA GLY A 213 3.90 39.16 4.14
C GLY A 213 3.43 38.19 3.05
N SER A 214 2.21 37.63 3.16
CA SER A 214 1.58 36.74 2.18
C SER A 214 1.01 37.47 0.95
N GLY A 215 1.16 38.79 0.82
CA GLY A 215 0.44 39.61 -0.16
C GLY A 215 -0.92 40.14 0.33
N LEU A 216 -1.37 39.72 1.51
CA LEU A 216 -2.55 40.22 2.24
C LEU A 216 -2.42 41.70 2.62
N ASN A 217 -3.48 42.48 2.43
CA ASN A 217 -3.63 43.81 3.03
C ASN A 217 -4.38 43.71 4.36
N ALA A 218 -3.66 43.38 5.43
CA ALA A 218 -4.24 43.15 6.75
C ALA A 218 -4.98 44.38 7.32
N ALA A 219 -4.57 45.59 6.96
CA ALA A 219 -5.22 46.83 7.39
C ALA A 219 -6.63 47.03 6.80
N ALA A 220 -6.96 46.30 5.73
CA ALA A 220 -8.28 46.33 5.10
C ALA A 220 -9.20 45.18 5.55
N LEU A 221 -8.75 44.34 6.50
CA LEU A 221 -9.60 43.29 7.07
C LEU A 221 -10.65 43.88 8.03
N PRO A 222 -11.83 43.23 8.17
CA PRO A 222 -12.84 43.64 9.14
C PRO A 222 -12.31 43.69 10.58
N ALA A 223 -12.86 44.61 11.37
CA ALA A 223 -12.49 44.76 12.77
C ALA A 223 -12.74 43.47 13.56
N GLY A 224 -11.75 43.02 14.33
CA GLY A 224 -11.83 41.82 15.17
C GLY A 224 -11.30 40.54 14.52
N VAL A 225 -10.99 40.54 13.22
CA VAL A 225 -10.33 39.41 12.55
C VAL A 225 -8.92 39.22 13.11
N GLN A 226 -8.65 38.05 13.69
CA GLN A 226 -7.32 37.64 14.14
C GLN A 226 -6.65 36.82 13.05
N ILE A 227 -5.39 37.10 12.74
CA ILE A 227 -4.57 36.37 11.77
C ILE A 227 -3.35 35.76 12.48
N GLU A 228 -2.56 34.94 11.78
CA GLU A 228 -1.35 34.27 12.33
C GLU A 228 -1.62 33.29 13.50
N ASN A 229 -2.86 32.81 13.63
CA ASN A 229 -3.23 31.78 14.61
C ASN A 229 -3.72 30.51 13.90
N TRP A 230 -2.88 29.47 13.86
CA TRP A 230 -3.24 28.17 13.27
C TRP A 230 -4.42 27.50 14.00
N GLY A 231 -4.50 27.63 15.32
CA GLY A 231 -5.57 27.03 16.13
C GLY A 231 -6.90 27.79 16.10
N GLN A 232 -6.97 28.92 15.40
CA GLN A 232 -8.18 29.75 15.29
C GLN A 232 -8.27 30.35 13.88
N PRO A 233 -8.59 29.55 12.85
CA PRO A 233 -8.81 30.04 11.49
C PRO A 233 -9.88 31.13 11.44
N VAL A 234 -9.71 32.09 10.51
CA VAL A 234 -10.71 33.14 10.27
C VAL A 234 -11.95 32.50 9.64
N PRO A 235 -13.14 32.60 10.27
CA PRO A 235 -14.36 32.06 9.67
C PRO A 235 -14.63 32.68 8.30
N LEU A 236 -15.00 31.88 7.30
CA LEU A 236 -15.30 32.39 5.95
C LEU A 236 -16.37 33.51 5.99
N SER A 237 -17.34 33.37 6.89
CA SER A 237 -18.42 34.35 7.11
C SER A 237 -17.97 35.68 7.69
N ALA A 238 -16.75 35.78 8.22
CA ALA A 238 -16.18 37.02 8.73
C ALA A 238 -15.46 37.84 7.65
N MET A 239 -15.25 37.27 6.45
CA MET A 239 -14.56 37.94 5.37
C MET A 239 -15.48 38.91 4.61
N PRO A 240 -14.94 40.02 4.06
CA PRO A 240 -15.71 40.92 3.20
C PRO A 240 -16.34 40.19 2.01
N GLY A 241 -17.46 40.69 1.50
CA GLY A 241 -18.12 40.10 0.34
C GLY A 241 -18.70 38.70 0.57
N TYR A 242 -18.75 38.22 1.83
CA TYR A 242 -19.28 36.90 2.14
C TYR A 242 -20.74 36.75 1.68
N ALA A 243 -20.96 35.76 0.83
CA ALA A 243 -22.29 35.31 0.42
C ALA A 243 -22.27 33.79 0.28
N ALA A 244 -23.36 33.13 0.67
CA ALA A 244 -23.54 31.69 0.50
C ALA A 244 -24.74 31.44 -0.44
N ALA A 245 -24.53 30.70 -1.52
CA ALA A 245 -25.58 30.32 -2.47
C ALA A 245 -25.23 28.98 -3.14
N ASP A 246 -26.21 28.09 -3.29
CA ASP A 246 -26.15 26.89 -4.14
C ASP A 246 -24.87 26.03 -4.03
N GLY A 247 -24.45 25.71 -2.80
CA GLY A 247 -23.27 24.87 -2.56
C GLY A 247 -21.94 25.53 -2.97
N GLU A 248 -21.94 26.87 -2.97
CA GLU A 248 -20.77 27.72 -3.10
C GLU A 248 -20.83 28.83 -2.04
N VAL A 249 -19.67 29.22 -1.50
CA VAL A 249 -19.52 30.50 -0.81
C VAL A 249 -18.59 31.39 -1.60
N VAL A 250 -18.88 32.68 -1.57
CA VAL A 250 -18.06 33.73 -2.14
C VAL A 250 -17.58 34.60 -1.01
N PHE A 251 -16.31 34.97 -1.00
CA PHE A 251 -15.74 35.95 -0.06
C PHE A 251 -14.51 36.63 -0.66
N ASP A 252 -14.15 37.79 -0.14
CA ASP A 252 -13.06 38.62 -0.64
C ASP A 252 -11.88 38.64 0.34
N ILE A 253 -10.66 38.44 -0.16
CA ILE A 253 -9.41 38.63 0.58
C ILE A 253 -8.77 39.95 0.11
N PRO A 254 -8.65 40.98 0.97
CA PRO A 254 -7.96 42.22 0.62
C PRO A 254 -6.47 41.98 0.33
N VAL A 255 -5.96 42.56 -0.76
CA VAL A 255 -4.57 42.37 -1.18
C VAL A 255 -3.82 43.70 -1.27
N LEU A 256 -2.50 43.65 -1.10
CA LEU A 256 -1.65 44.80 -1.31
C LEU A 256 -1.50 45.04 -2.82
N ASN A 257 -1.99 46.19 -3.28
CA ASN A 257 -2.00 46.51 -4.71
C ASN A 257 -0.56 46.56 -5.29
N PRO A 258 -0.26 45.78 -6.35
CA PRO A 258 1.03 45.79 -7.06
C PRO A 258 1.41 47.15 -7.68
N GLN A 259 0.45 48.02 -7.96
CA GLN A 259 0.75 49.39 -8.43
C GLN A 259 1.49 50.24 -7.39
N GLY A 260 1.32 49.93 -6.11
CA GLY A 260 2.03 50.61 -5.02
C GLY A 260 3.42 50.05 -4.74
N ASP A 261 3.74 48.85 -5.24
CA ASP A 261 5.04 48.19 -5.13
C ASP A 261 5.08 47.01 -6.10
N VAL A 262 5.91 47.14 -7.14
CA VAL A 262 6.00 46.17 -8.24
C VAL A 262 6.53 44.79 -7.80
N ASN A 263 7.09 44.66 -6.60
CA ASN A 263 7.55 43.38 -6.05
C ASN A 263 6.41 42.52 -5.49
N ARG A 264 5.20 43.06 -5.36
CA ARG A 264 4.01 42.32 -4.94
C ARG A 264 3.48 41.50 -6.12
N LYS A 265 3.72 40.18 -6.09
CA LYS A 265 3.39 39.28 -7.21
C LYS A 265 2.20 38.36 -6.97
N ALA A 266 1.97 37.97 -5.71
CA ALA A 266 0.98 36.97 -5.38
C ALA A 266 0.29 37.24 -4.03
N LEU A 267 -0.83 36.54 -3.82
CA LEU A 267 -1.46 36.29 -2.53
C LEU A 267 -1.25 34.82 -2.14
N GLU A 268 -0.91 34.56 -0.88
CA GLU A 268 -0.90 33.22 -0.28
C GLU A 268 -1.87 33.13 0.89
N PHE A 269 -2.56 31.99 1.02
CA PHE A 269 -3.41 31.66 2.16
C PHE A 269 -3.61 30.15 2.27
N ILE A 270 -4.27 29.68 3.33
CA ILE A 270 -4.69 28.28 3.46
C ILE A 270 -6.18 28.25 3.83
N ILE A 271 -6.92 27.30 3.25
CA ILE A 271 -8.23 26.87 3.76
C ILE A 271 -8.00 25.62 4.60
N HIS A 272 -8.43 25.62 5.86
CA HIS A 272 -8.34 24.45 6.72
C HIS A 272 -9.51 24.38 7.71
N GLY A 273 -9.66 23.22 8.36
CA GLY A 273 -10.76 22.96 9.28
C GLY A 273 -10.75 23.86 10.52
N MET A 274 -11.92 24.13 11.07
CA MET A 274 -12.06 24.76 12.39
C MET A 274 -11.70 23.75 13.50
N PRO A 275 -11.32 24.21 14.71
CA PRO A 275 -11.06 23.33 15.84
C PRO A 275 -12.15 22.28 16.07
N PRO A 276 -11.79 21.00 16.29
CA PRO A 276 -10.44 20.43 16.48
C PRO A 276 -9.78 19.87 15.19
N ASN A 277 -10.24 20.28 14.00
CA ASN A 277 -9.79 19.75 12.72
C ASN A 277 -8.81 20.69 11.99
N GLU A 278 -8.03 21.47 12.72
CA GLU A 278 -7.21 22.55 12.15
C GLU A 278 -6.12 22.04 11.19
N ASN A 279 -5.76 20.76 11.27
CA ASN A 279 -4.79 20.15 10.38
C ASN A 279 -5.38 19.57 9.08
N ASP A 280 -6.70 19.54 8.92
CA ASP A 280 -7.31 19.21 7.63
C ASP A 280 -7.27 20.45 6.73
N LYS A 281 -6.36 20.46 5.75
CA LYS A 281 -6.16 21.54 4.77
C LYS A 281 -7.01 21.37 3.50
N ASP A 282 -8.16 20.70 3.62
CA ASP A 282 -9.07 20.40 2.50
C ASP A 282 -8.34 19.65 1.37
N GLY A 283 -7.57 18.62 1.73
CA GLY A 283 -6.84 17.77 0.79
C GLY A 283 -5.62 18.42 0.12
N ARG A 284 -5.03 19.48 0.72
CA ARG A 284 -3.83 20.18 0.19
C ARG A 284 -2.68 20.11 1.19
N ASP A 285 -1.47 19.83 0.72
CA ASP A 285 -0.27 19.91 1.58
C ASP A 285 0.37 21.31 1.58
N ASN A 286 0.26 22.00 0.45
CA ASN A 286 0.87 23.31 0.17
C ASN A 286 -0.09 24.49 0.39
N ASN A 287 0.49 25.69 0.51
CA ASN A 287 -0.24 26.95 0.53
C ASN A 287 -1.01 27.17 -0.78
N ILE A 288 -2.19 27.76 -0.70
CA ILE A 288 -2.91 28.26 -1.87
C ILE A 288 -2.21 29.54 -2.31
N ARG A 289 -1.57 29.50 -3.48
CA ARG A 289 -0.85 30.63 -4.06
C ARG A 289 -1.57 31.16 -5.30
N VAL A 290 -1.87 32.44 -5.30
CA VAL A 290 -2.61 33.15 -6.36
C VAL A 290 -1.71 34.20 -6.97
N GLU A 291 -1.19 33.91 -8.16
CA GLU A 291 -0.39 34.87 -8.93
C GLU A 291 -1.28 35.97 -9.52
N PHE A 292 -0.99 37.24 -9.22
CA PHE A 292 -1.83 38.35 -9.68
C PHE A 292 -1.85 38.49 -11.20
N ALA A 293 -0.77 38.06 -11.87
CA ALA A 293 -0.68 38.05 -13.33
C ALA A 293 -1.65 37.06 -14.00
N ALA A 294 -2.14 36.05 -13.28
CA ALA A 294 -3.08 35.06 -13.80
C ALA A 294 -4.55 35.46 -13.62
N LEU A 295 -4.82 36.56 -12.90
CA LEU A 295 -6.19 36.99 -12.58
C LEU A 295 -6.82 37.75 -13.73
N THR A 296 -8.09 37.42 -14.01
CA THR A 296 -8.98 38.35 -14.72
C THR A 296 -9.48 39.38 -13.71
N ILE A 297 -9.04 40.64 -13.86
CA ILE A 297 -9.38 41.73 -12.93
C ILE A 297 -10.45 42.63 -13.53
N GLN A 298 -11.54 42.82 -12.79
CA GLN A 298 -12.62 43.74 -13.14
C GLN A 298 -12.93 44.61 -11.93
N ASN A 299 -12.95 45.93 -12.11
CA ASN A 299 -13.20 46.90 -11.03
C ASN A 299 -12.31 46.68 -9.78
N GLN A 300 -11.02 46.39 -10.00
CA GLN A 300 -10.03 46.07 -8.96
C GLN A 300 -10.29 44.77 -8.18
N ILE A 301 -11.14 43.87 -8.69
CA ILE A 301 -11.42 42.54 -8.11
C ILE A 301 -10.87 41.47 -9.06
N GLY A 302 -9.92 40.66 -8.60
CA GLY A 302 -9.50 39.43 -9.29
C GLY A 302 -10.28 38.23 -8.75
N GLN A 303 -10.61 37.24 -9.59
CA GLN A 303 -11.44 36.10 -9.18
C GLN A 303 -10.71 34.77 -9.29
N ILE A 304 -10.97 33.87 -8.34
CA ILE A 304 -10.54 32.47 -8.38
C ILE A 304 -11.67 31.53 -7.93
N TRP A 305 -11.58 30.27 -8.33
CA TRP A 305 -12.46 29.19 -7.90
C TRP A 305 -11.64 28.09 -7.25
N LEU A 306 -12.14 27.61 -6.13
CA LEU A 306 -11.61 26.50 -5.35
C LEU A 306 -12.70 25.44 -5.18
N VAL A 307 -12.29 24.18 -5.25
CA VAL A 307 -13.19 23.04 -5.11
C VAL A 307 -12.72 22.20 -3.93
N GLU A 308 -13.66 21.71 -3.14
CA GLU A 308 -13.42 20.79 -2.02
C GLU A 308 -12.47 19.64 -2.42
N ARG A 309 -11.40 19.47 -1.64
CA ARG A 309 -10.37 18.43 -1.84
C ARG A 309 -9.69 18.45 -3.22
N ASP A 310 -9.69 19.58 -3.91
CA ASP A 310 -8.99 19.77 -5.17
C ASP A 310 -7.83 20.76 -4.98
N ALA A 311 -6.60 20.32 -5.24
CA ALA A 311 -5.42 21.17 -5.09
C ALA A 311 -5.33 22.29 -6.13
N THR A 312 -6.16 22.26 -7.19
CA THR A 312 -6.12 23.22 -8.30
C THR A 312 -6.73 24.56 -7.91
N VAL A 313 -6.02 25.65 -8.19
CA VAL A 313 -6.58 27.02 -8.19
C VAL A 313 -7.06 27.34 -9.59
N TYR A 314 -8.36 27.54 -9.76
CA TYR A 314 -8.94 27.88 -11.06
C TYR A 314 -9.09 29.39 -11.20
N PHE A 315 -8.70 29.95 -12.35
CA PHE A 315 -8.81 31.38 -12.65
C PHE A 315 -10.07 31.73 -13.48
N ALA A 316 -10.94 30.75 -13.69
CA ALA A 316 -12.27 30.85 -14.29
C ALA A 316 -13.17 29.76 -13.68
N PRO A 317 -14.52 29.86 -13.75
CA PRO A 317 -15.40 28.81 -13.26
C PRO A 317 -15.06 27.44 -13.89
N PRO A 318 -14.68 26.42 -13.09
CA PRO A 318 -14.30 25.13 -13.63
C PRO A 318 -15.52 24.33 -14.12
N ASP A 319 -15.37 23.60 -15.23
CA ASP A 319 -16.31 22.54 -15.60
C ASP A 319 -16.02 21.31 -14.75
N LEU A 320 -16.90 21.04 -13.79
CA LEU A 320 -16.76 19.93 -12.83
C LEU A 320 -17.38 18.63 -13.32
N ARG A 321 -17.90 18.62 -14.55
CA ARG A 321 -18.43 17.40 -15.16
C ARG A 321 -17.32 16.40 -15.42
N GLN A 322 -17.56 15.16 -15.02
CA GLN A 322 -16.62 14.09 -15.25
C GLN A 322 -17.35 12.85 -15.80
N VAL A 323 -16.91 12.37 -16.96
CA VAL A 323 -17.57 11.29 -17.70
C VAL A 323 -16.56 10.18 -17.97
N SER A 324 -16.84 9.00 -17.43
CA SER A 324 -16.04 7.78 -17.61
C SER A 324 -16.94 6.54 -17.48
N SER A 325 -16.64 5.49 -18.23
CA SER A 325 -17.22 4.15 -18.04
C SER A 325 -16.23 3.16 -17.44
N THR A 326 -15.01 3.61 -17.09
CA THR A 326 -13.90 2.75 -16.67
C THR A 326 -13.33 3.10 -15.30
N ASP A 327 -13.68 4.26 -14.72
CA ASP A 327 -13.44 4.56 -13.30
C ASP A 327 -14.62 4.15 -12.42
N ALA A 328 -14.40 4.02 -11.11
CA ALA A 328 -15.45 3.74 -10.13
C ALA A 328 -15.42 4.76 -8.98
N ARG A 329 -16.03 5.91 -9.20
CA ARG A 329 -16.08 7.02 -8.23
C ARG A 329 -17.28 6.95 -7.32
N ALA A 330 -18.38 6.34 -7.77
CA ALA A 330 -19.50 6.06 -6.90
C ALA A 330 -19.18 4.87 -5.98
N VAL A 331 -19.75 4.86 -4.77
CA VAL A 331 -19.62 3.76 -3.80
C VAL A 331 -21.01 3.25 -3.46
N TRP A 332 -21.26 1.97 -3.72
CA TRP A 332 -22.52 1.31 -3.44
C TRP A 332 -22.52 0.84 -1.98
N LEU A 333 -23.20 1.59 -1.12
CA LEU A 333 -23.12 1.44 0.34
C LEU A 333 -23.77 0.13 0.81
N ASN A 334 -24.96 -0.17 0.28
CA ASN A 334 -25.75 -1.37 0.61
C ASN A 334 -26.65 -1.73 -0.59
N ARG A 335 -27.59 -2.68 -0.46
CA ARG A 335 -28.46 -3.10 -1.59
C ARG A 335 -29.30 -1.97 -2.21
N SER A 336 -29.46 -0.84 -1.53
CA SER A 336 -30.39 0.23 -1.91
C SER A 336 -29.76 1.61 -2.06
N LEU A 337 -28.59 1.88 -1.47
CA LEU A 337 -28.00 3.22 -1.42
C LEU A 337 -26.66 3.29 -2.15
N VAL A 338 -26.51 4.28 -3.02
CA VAL A 338 -25.27 4.58 -3.75
C VAL A 338 -24.85 6.02 -3.42
N LYS A 339 -23.64 6.22 -2.88
CA LYS A 339 -23.06 7.55 -2.69
C LYS A 339 -22.21 7.89 -3.91
N TRP A 340 -22.44 9.05 -4.52
CA TRP A 340 -21.61 9.56 -5.63
C TRP A 340 -20.90 10.85 -5.18
N PRO A 341 -19.64 10.73 -4.74
CA PRO A 341 -18.82 11.89 -4.37
C PRO A 341 -18.71 12.89 -5.50
N ARG A 342 -18.60 14.18 -5.14
CA ARG A 342 -18.45 15.30 -6.07
C ARG A 342 -19.56 15.48 -7.10
N VAL A 343 -20.75 14.91 -6.84
CA VAL A 343 -21.94 15.07 -7.66
C VAL A 343 -23.10 15.57 -6.79
N THR A 344 -23.87 16.52 -7.32
CA THR A 344 -25.09 17.05 -6.69
C THR A 344 -26.31 16.19 -7.02
N ALA A 345 -27.39 16.32 -6.25
CA ALA A 345 -28.64 15.57 -6.46
C ALA A 345 -29.50 16.07 -7.65
N SER A 346 -28.98 16.97 -8.48
CA SER A 346 -29.70 17.56 -9.62
C SER A 346 -29.75 16.62 -10.83
N GLY A 347 -30.67 16.88 -11.76
CA GLY A 347 -30.81 16.07 -12.97
C GLY A 347 -31.37 14.66 -12.73
N ASN A 348 -31.44 13.87 -13.79
CA ASN A 348 -31.91 12.48 -13.72
C ASN A 348 -30.71 11.54 -13.55
N VAL A 349 -30.70 10.70 -12.52
CA VAL A 349 -29.65 9.70 -12.34
C VAL A 349 -30.15 8.32 -12.76
N ARG A 350 -29.44 7.70 -13.69
CA ARG A 350 -29.76 6.39 -14.27
C ARG A 350 -28.58 5.44 -14.12
N LEU A 351 -28.88 4.19 -13.79
CA LEU A 351 -27.93 3.10 -13.86
C LEU A 351 -28.17 2.33 -15.15
N TYR A 352 -27.36 2.62 -16.16
CA TYR A 352 -27.39 1.93 -17.45
C TYR A 352 -26.72 0.57 -17.32
N HIS A 353 -27.24 -0.42 -18.04
CA HIS A 353 -26.70 -1.78 -18.03
C HIS A 353 -26.50 -2.34 -19.44
N SER A 354 -25.46 -3.18 -19.61
CA SER A 354 -25.21 -3.93 -20.83
C SER A 354 -24.62 -5.32 -20.52
N ALA A 355 -25.29 -6.37 -21.00
CA ALA A 355 -24.85 -7.75 -20.83
C ALA A 355 -23.53 -8.05 -21.56
N THR A 356 -23.22 -7.29 -22.61
CA THR A 356 -22.05 -7.46 -23.48
C THR A 356 -21.02 -6.34 -23.34
N GLY A 357 -21.19 -5.43 -22.39
CA GLY A 357 -20.20 -4.41 -22.07
C GLY A 357 -20.08 -3.27 -23.10
N GLN A 358 -21.16 -2.94 -23.80
CA GLN A 358 -21.14 -2.01 -24.95
C GLN A 358 -21.49 -0.55 -24.62
N ILE A 359 -21.66 -0.19 -23.34
CA ILE A 359 -22.04 1.18 -22.95
C ILE A 359 -20.92 2.17 -23.33
N ASN A 360 -21.31 3.21 -24.06
CA ASN A 360 -20.49 4.37 -24.37
C ASN A 360 -21.15 5.64 -23.81
N VAL A 361 -20.35 6.47 -23.15
CA VAL A 361 -20.75 7.73 -22.52
C VAL A 361 -19.83 8.86 -22.97
N ALA A 362 -20.41 9.99 -23.37
CA ALA A 362 -19.68 11.20 -23.74
C ALA A 362 -20.42 12.44 -23.23
N ALA A 363 -19.68 13.40 -22.68
CA ALA A 363 -20.27 14.62 -22.13
C ALA A 363 -21.10 15.37 -23.19
N GLY A 364 -22.33 15.74 -22.84
CA GLY A 364 -23.25 16.46 -23.73
C GLY A 364 -23.92 15.61 -24.83
N ALA A 365 -23.71 14.29 -24.83
CA ALA A 365 -24.36 13.35 -25.75
C ALA A 365 -25.30 12.38 -24.99
N PRO A 366 -26.29 11.76 -25.66
CA PRO A 366 -27.04 10.64 -25.09
C PRO A 366 -26.17 9.40 -24.89
N VAL A 367 -26.53 8.53 -23.94
CA VAL A 367 -25.89 7.22 -23.74
C VAL A 367 -26.14 6.30 -24.93
N GLN A 368 -25.13 5.54 -25.35
CA GLN A 368 -25.22 4.57 -26.45
C GLN A 368 -24.80 3.17 -25.99
N GLY A 369 -25.28 2.14 -26.69
CA GLY A 369 -24.86 0.74 -26.48
C GLY A 369 -25.37 0.07 -25.19
N ALA A 370 -26.26 0.74 -24.44
CA ALA A 370 -26.93 0.14 -23.28
C ALA A 370 -28.13 -0.71 -23.71
N ASP A 371 -28.35 -1.83 -23.01
CA ASP A 371 -29.53 -2.69 -23.18
C ASP A 371 -30.76 -2.09 -22.48
N GLY A 372 -30.53 -1.25 -21.47
CA GLY A 372 -31.55 -0.58 -20.69
C GLY A 372 -30.96 0.22 -19.54
N PHE A 373 -31.84 0.76 -18.70
CA PHE A 373 -31.46 1.44 -17.46
C PHE A 373 -32.51 1.26 -16.37
N ILE A 374 -32.11 1.49 -15.13
CA ILE A 374 -33.01 1.79 -14.01
C ILE A 374 -32.77 3.22 -13.53
N THR A 375 -33.76 3.83 -12.88
CA THR A 375 -33.63 5.18 -12.32
C THR A 375 -33.32 5.09 -10.83
N LEU A 376 -32.37 5.92 -10.38
CA LEU A 376 -32.06 6.09 -8.97
C LEU A 376 -32.56 7.46 -8.51
N ASP A 377 -33.31 7.49 -7.42
CA ASP A 377 -33.91 8.72 -6.89
C ASP A 377 -32.99 9.33 -5.82
N PRO A 378 -32.82 10.66 -5.77
CA PRO A 378 -32.10 11.31 -4.67
C PRO A 378 -32.61 10.86 -3.30
N PHE A 379 -31.69 10.43 -2.44
CA PHE A 379 -32.02 10.00 -1.09
C PHE A 379 -31.84 11.18 -0.12
N SER A 380 -32.94 11.62 0.50
CA SER A 380 -32.97 12.71 1.47
C SER A 380 -33.00 12.24 2.93
N GLY A 381 -33.02 10.92 3.16
CA GLY A 381 -32.99 10.33 4.51
C GLY A 381 -31.57 10.30 5.10
N THR A 382 -31.47 9.72 6.29
CA THR A 382 -30.18 9.46 6.94
C THR A 382 -29.63 8.11 6.48
N VAL A 383 -28.38 8.08 6.03
CA VAL A 383 -27.68 6.82 5.74
C VAL A 383 -27.63 5.97 7.01
N PRO A 384 -27.95 4.66 6.96
CA PRO A 384 -27.88 3.80 8.15
C PRO A 384 -26.53 3.90 8.85
N ALA A 385 -26.54 3.93 10.19
CA ALA A 385 -25.33 4.20 10.97
C ALA A 385 -24.18 3.22 10.68
N ALA A 386 -24.49 1.95 10.42
CA ALA A 386 -23.50 0.95 10.04
C ALA A 386 -22.81 1.26 8.70
N ASP A 387 -23.58 1.71 7.70
CA ASP A 387 -23.05 2.08 6.38
C ASP A 387 -22.26 3.39 6.47
N ALA A 388 -22.77 4.37 7.21
CA ALA A 388 -22.08 5.64 7.44
C ALA A 388 -20.73 5.42 8.15
N LEU A 389 -20.67 4.50 9.11
CA LEU A 389 -19.43 4.12 9.79
C LEU A 389 -18.46 3.38 8.84
N ARG A 390 -18.96 2.37 8.10
CA ARG A 390 -18.16 1.56 7.17
C ARG A 390 -17.55 2.40 6.05
N PHE A 391 -18.28 3.39 5.54
CA PHE A 391 -17.89 4.22 4.41
C PHE A 391 -17.57 5.67 4.81
N LYS A 392 -17.19 5.92 6.07
CA LYS A 392 -16.86 7.26 6.58
C LYS A 392 -15.73 7.95 5.82
N TYR A 393 -14.86 7.17 5.19
CA TYR A 393 -13.74 7.65 4.37
C TYR A 393 -14.18 8.18 2.99
N VAL A 394 -15.40 7.87 2.54
CA VAL A 394 -15.90 8.24 1.22
C VAL A 394 -16.24 9.74 1.20
N GLY A 395 -15.63 10.47 0.27
CA GLY A 395 -15.82 11.91 0.11
C GLY A 395 -17.27 12.36 -0.04
N ASN A 396 -17.50 13.65 0.16
CA ASN A 396 -18.83 14.25 0.13
C ASN A 396 -19.47 14.24 -1.27
N GLY A 397 -20.80 14.09 -1.32
CA GLY A 397 -21.59 14.04 -2.54
C GLY A 397 -23.00 13.47 -2.29
N ALA A 398 -23.82 13.48 -3.33
CA ALA A 398 -25.20 13.03 -3.25
C ALA A 398 -25.31 11.52 -2.99
N VAL A 399 -26.34 11.13 -2.25
CA VAL A 399 -26.74 9.74 -2.07
C VAL A 399 -27.99 9.51 -2.91
N PHE A 400 -28.02 8.39 -3.62
CA PHE A 400 -29.13 7.97 -4.45
C PHE A 400 -29.66 6.62 -3.98
N SER A 401 -30.96 6.43 -4.13
CA SER A 401 -31.68 5.22 -3.76
C SER A 401 -32.13 4.44 -4.99
N VAL A 402 -31.90 3.13 -4.97
CA VAL A 402 -32.51 2.20 -5.91
C VAL A 402 -33.99 2.07 -5.56
N ARG A 403 -34.87 2.24 -6.55
CA ARG A 403 -36.31 2.12 -6.36
C ARG A 403 -36.68 0.72 -5.89
N ALA A 404 -37.66 0.62 -4.99
CA ALA A 404 -38.12 -0.65 -4.43
C ALA A 404 -38.49 -1.69 -5.51
N ALA A 405 -39.10 -1.25 -6.62
CA ALA A 405 -39.47 -2.11 -7.74
C ALA A 405 -38.26 -2.72 -8.49
N ASP A 406 -37.09 -2.10 -8.41
CA ASP A 406 -35.87 -2.55 -9.10
C ASP A 406 -34.94 -3.38 -8.21
N LEU A 407 -35.16 -3.43 -6.90
CA LEU A 407 -34.32 -4.19 -5.95
C LEU A 407 -34.21 -5.68 -6.32
N GLY A 408 -35.30 -6.29 -6.78
CA GLY A 408 -35.31 -7.70 -7.22
C GLY A 408 -34.49 -7.96 -8.49
N ARG A 409 -34.15 -6.91 -9.26
CA ARG A 409 -33.36 -7.00 -10.49
C ARG A 409 -31.86 -6.89 -10.25
N LEU A 410 -31.44 -6.35 -9.11
CA LEU A 410 -30.02 -6.07 -8.80
C LEU A 410 -29.12 -7.31 -8.91
N PRO A 411 -29.50 -8.52 -8.43
CA PRO A 411 -28.66 -9.71 -8.59
C PRO A 411 -28.27 -9.98 -10.04
N THR A 412 -29.20 -9.80 -10.99
CA THR A 412 -28.94 -9.97 -12.42
C THR A 412 -28.15 -8.79 -13.00
N LEU A 413 -28.45 -7.56 -12.57
CA LEU A 413 -27.74 -6.36 -13.05
C LEU A 413 -26.26 -6.37 -12.65
N HIS A 414 -25.91 -6.87 -11.47
CA HIS A 414 -24.52 -7.00 -11.03
C HIS A 414 -23.70 -8.02 -11.85
N GLN A 415 -24.33 -8.79 -12.75
CA GLN A 415 -23.64 -9.66 -13.71
C GLN A 415 -23.31 -8.96 -15.04
N GLN A 416 -23.68 -7.69 -15.18
CA GLN A 416 -23.57 -6.91 -16.42
C GLN A 416 -22.59 -5.74 -16.23
N GLN A 417 -22.23 -5.08 -17.33
CA GLN A 417 -21.64 -3.75 -17.24
C GLN A 417 -22.67 -2.80 -16.65
N LEU A 418 -22.27 -2.03 -15.64
CA LEU A 418 -23.10 -1.02 -15.00
C LEU A 418 -22.41 0.34 -15.05
N VAL A 419 -23.08 1.34 -15.59
CA VAL A 419 -22.59 2.73 -15.63
C VAL A 419 -23.66 3.64 -15.03
N LEU A 420 -23.29 4.34 -13.96
CA LEU A 420 -24.10 5.36 -13.32
C LEU A 420 -23.92 6.66 -14.09
N VAL A 421 -25.03 7.25 -14.53
CA VAL A 421 -25.06 8.43 -15.40
C VAL A 421 -26.01 9.47 -14.82
N GLN A 422 -25.54 10.71 -14.71
CA GLN A 422 -26.38 11.87 -14.44
C GLN A 422 -26.66 12.60 -15.76
N GLU A 423 -27.93 12.83 -16.07
CA GLU A 423 -28.40 13.45 -17.31
C GLU A 423 -29.11 14.79 -17.05
N ASP A 424 -29.05 15.69 -18.02
CA ASP A 424 -29.88 16.89 -18.04
C ASP A 424 -31.34 16.58 -18.46
N GLY A 425 -32.18 17.62 -18.49
CA GLY A 425 -33.59 17.48 -18.89
C GLY A 425 -33.81 17.05 -20.35
N ALA A 426 -32.77 17.09 -21.19
CA ALA A 426 -32.81 16.63 -22.57
C ALA A 426 -32.22 15.21 -22.74
N GLY A 427 -31.82 14.55 -21.64
CA GLY A 427 -31.23 13.21 -21.68
C GLY A 427 -29.77 13.18 -22.11
N LYS A 428 -29.04 14.31 -22.01
CA LYS A 428 -27.61 14.38 -22.33
C LYS A 428 -26.78 14.17 -21.07
N VAL A 429 -25.73 13.35 -21.19
CA VAL A 429 -24.80 13.00 -20.12
C VAL A 429 -24.09 14.25 -19.57
N GLN A 430 -24.20 14.44 -18.26
CA GLN A 430 -23.45 15.45 -17.49
C GLN A 430 -22.31 14.80 -16.71
N ASN A 431 -22.57 13.68 -16.04
CA ASN A 431 -21.56 12.91 -15.33
C ASN A 431 -21.76 11.41 -15.61
N ALA A 432 -20.69 10.63 -15.63
CA ALA A 432 -20.78 9.18 -15.73
C ALA A 432 -19.62 8.49 -15.00
N THR A 433 -19.89 7.40 -14.30
CA THR A 433 -18.88 6.56 -13.63
C THR A 433 -19.43 5.13 -13.44
N THR A 434 -18.61 4.20 -12.97
CA THR A 434 -19.11 2.94 -12.39
C THR A 434 -19.16 3.06 -10.86
N ALA A 435 -19.73 2.06 -10.18
CA ALA A 435 -19.78 2.02 -8.72
C ALA A 435 -18.83 0.96 -8.16
N GLN A 436 -18.19 1.25 -7.02
CA GLN A 436 -17.53 0.27 -6.18
C GLN A 436 -18.61 -0.57 -5.48
N VAL A 437 -18.64 -1.88 -5.72
CA VAL A 437 -19.82 -2.72 -5.44
C VAL A 437 -19.75 -3.53 -4.14
N ALA A 438 -18.66 -3.46 -3.38
CA ALA A 438 -18.45 -4.33 -2.22
C ALA A 438 -19.58 -4.27 -1.17
N GLY A 439 -20.06 -3.07 -0.82
CA GLY A 439 -21.17 -2.91 0.12
C GLY A 439 -22.49 -3.50 -0.38
N ALA A 440 -22.79 -3.34 -1.67
CA ALA A 440 -23.95 -3.96 -2.30
C ALA A 440 -23.86 -5.49 -2.32
N LEU A 441 -22.70 -6.05 -2.69
CA LEU A 441 -22.50 -7.49 -2.74
C LEU A 441 -22.59 -8.12 -1.36
N ASP A 442 -21.99 -7.50 -0.33
CA ASP A 442 -22.09 -7.98 1.05
C ASP A 442 -23.53 -7.99 1.56
N ASP A 443 -24.34 -6.98 1.26
CA ASP A 443 -25.72 -6.92 1.71
C ASP A 443 -26.65 -7.86 0.91
N LEU A 444 -26.50 -7.91 -0.42
CA LEU A 444 -27.29 -8.79 -1.29
C LEU A 444 -27.00 -10.27 -1.02
N TYR A 445 -25.74 -10.61 -0.74
CA TYR A 445 -25.27 -11.99 -0.58
C TYR A 445 -24.76 -12.28 0.84
N ALA A 446 -25.27 -11.59 1.86
CA ALA A 446 -24.84 -11.77 3.26
C ALA A 446 -24.87 -13.23 3.73
N ALA A 447 -25.80 -14.04 3.19
CA ALA A 447 -25.89 -15.48 3.47
C ALA A 447 -24.63 -16.27 3.03
N ALA A 448 -23.85 -15.76 2.09
CA ALA A 448 -22.59 -16.37 1.65
C ALA A 448 -21.57 -16.49 2.79
N GLY A 449 -21.58 -15.55 3.74
CA GLY A 449 -20.71 -15.59 4.93
C GLY A 449 -20.93 -16.85 5.79
N ASN A 450 -22.12 -17.43 5.73
CA ASN A 450 -22.48 -18.66 6.45
C ASN A 450 -22.33 -19.93 5.60
N THR A 451 -21.89 -19.83 4.34
CA THR A 451 -21.73 -21.00 3.47
C THR A 451 -20.55 -21.84 3.95
N PRO A 452 -20.78 -23.10 4.36
CA PRO A 452 -19.69 -24.01 4.66
C PRO A 452 -19.10 -24.57 3.37
N ASP A 453 -17.87 -25.08 3.46
CA ASP A 453 -17.26 -25.92 2.43
C ASP A 453 -17.10 -25.22 1.07
N LEU A 454 -16.64 -23.97 1.03
CA LEU A 454 -16.13 -23.39 -0.22
C LEU A 454 -14.87 -24.15 -0.67
N GLY A 455 -14.62 -24.17 -1.98
CA GLY A 455 -13.57 -25.00 -2.57
C GLY A 455 -14.05 -26.37 -3.06
N ALA A 456 -13.11 -27.30 -3.24
CA ALA A 456 -13.40 -28.71 -3.52
C ALA A 456 -13.38 -29.55 -2.23
N VAL A 457 -14.54 -30.04 -1.81
CA VAL A 457 -14.69 -30.84 -0.58
C VAL A 457 -15.21 -32.24 -0.89
N ALA A 458 -14.39 -33.24 -0.60
CA ALA A 458 -14.74 -34.64 -0.74
C ALA A 458 -15.36 -35.18 0.57
N SER A 459 -16.61 -35.65 0.52
CA SER A 459 -17.31 -36.23 1.67
C SER A 459 -18.46 -37.13 1.23
N ASN A 460 -18.77 -38.17 2.03
CA ASN A 460 -19.92 -39.05 1.80
C ASN A 460 -19.98 -39.66 0.38
N GLY A 461 -18.82 -40.05 -0.16
CA GLY A 461 -18.72 -40.66 -1.49
C GLY A 461 -18.92 -39.70 -2.67
N ASN A 462 -18.92 -38.38 -2.44
CA ASN A 462 -19.02 -37.35 -3.47
C ASN A 462 -17.96 -36.26 -3.27
N THR A 463 -17.64 -35.54 -4.34
CA THR A 463 -16.85 -34.30 -4.30
C THR A 463 -17.74 -33.13 -4.70
N ARG A 464 -17.86 -32.15 -3.82
CA ARG A 464 -18.60 -30.90 -4.06
C ARG A 464 -17.60 -29.79 -4.38
N PHE A 465 -17.87 -29.07 -5.46
CA PHE A 465 -17.12 -27.89 -5.87
C PHE A 465 -17.99 -26.66 -5.62
N LYS A 466 -17.47 -25.65 -4.94
CA LYS A 466 -18.18 -24.40 -4.67
C LYS A 466 -17.27 -23.18 -4.86
N LEU A 467 -17.74 -22.22 -5.67
CA LEU A 467 -17.07 -20.94 -5.90
C LEU A 467 -18.04 -19.78 -5.65
N TRP A 468 -17.66 -18.82 -4.81
CA TRP A 468 -18.40 -17.58 -4.68
C TRP A 468 -18.05 -16.64 -5.85
N ALA A 469 -19.00 -16.41 -6.75
CA ALA A 469 -18.81 -15.58 -7.94
C ALA A 469 -20.11 -14.85 -8.30
N PRO A 470 -20.59 -13.93 -7.45
CA PRO A 470 -21.94 -13.36 -7.55
C PRO A 470 -22.15 -12.51 -8.81
N THR A 471 -21.08 -11.92 -9.36
CA THR A 471 -21.06 -11.07 -10.55
C THR A 471 -20.76 -11.85 -11.85
N ALA A 472 -20.43 -13.13 -11.76
CA ALA A 472 -20.21 -13.94 -12.95
C ALA A 472 -21.54 -14.19 -13.69
N GLN A 473 -21.52 -14.14 -15.02
CA GLN A 473 -22.64 -14.54 -15.87
C GLN A 473 -22.74 -16.07 -15.99
N ASN A 474 -21.59 -16.74 -16.01
CA ASN A 474 -21.50 -18.19 -16.10
C ASN A 474 -20.26 -18.68 -15.35
N VAL A 475 -20.38 -19.80 -14.65
CA VAL A 475 -19.25 -20.54 -14.10
C VAL A 475 -19.38 -22.01 -14.53
N SER A 476 -18.28 -22.55 -15.07
CA SER A 476 -18.15 -23.97 -15.38
C SER A 476 -16.95 -24.57 -14.65
N LEU A 477 -17.07 -25.81 -14.20
CA LEU A 477 -15.97 -26.60 -13.68
C LEU A 477 -15.23 -27.26 -14.84
N VAL A 478 -13.93 -26.97 -14.98
CA VAL A 478 -13.03 -27.71 -15.88
C VAL A 478 -12.31 -28.76 -15.04
N LEU A 479 -12.73 -30.02 -15.14
CA LEU A 479 -12.28 -31.13 -14.29
C LEU A 479 -11.54 -32.17 -15.11
N THR A 480 -10.32 -32.52 -14.68
CA THR A 480 -9.52 -33.60 -15.27
C THR A 480 -9.44 -34.79 -14.32
N THR A 481 -9.87 -35.96 -14.79
CA THR A 481 -9.91 -37.21 -14.02
C THR A 481 -9.19 -38.33 -14.74
N ALA A 482 -8.59 -39.28 -14.00
CA ALA A 482 -7.98 -40.46 -14.58
C ALA A 482 -9.04 -41.43 -15.14
N LEU A 483 -8.73 -42.09 -16.26
CA LEU A 483 -9.55 -43.12 -16.88
C LEU A 483 -9.06 -44.51 -16.43
N GLY A 484 -9.59 -44.99 -15.30
CA GLY A 484 -9.15 -46.24 -14.69
C GLY A 484 -7.63 -46.24 -14.44
N ASN A 485 -6.99 -47.39 -14.64
CA ASN A 485 -5.53 -47.54 -14.44
C ASN A 485 -4.73 -47.41 -15.75
N SER A 486 -5.32 -46.81 -16.80
CA SER A 486 -4.70 -46.74 -18.13
C SER A 486 -3.64 -45.65 -18.29
N GLY A 487 -3.47 -44.77 -17.29
CA GLY A 487 -2.65 -43.56 -17.39
C GLY A 487 -3.25 -42.45 -18.25
N LEU A 488 -4.37 -42.70 -18.94
CA LEU A 488 -5.10 -41.70 -19.70
C LEU A 488 -5.95 -40.83 -18.76
N THR A 489 -6.13 -39.56 -19.12
CA THR A 489 -7.00 -38.63 -18.41
C THR A 489 -8.15 -38.16 -19.31
N ARG A 490 -9.23 -37.70 -18.70
CA ARG A 490 -10.36 -37.05 -19.35
C ARG A 490 -10.62 -35.71 -18.69
N THR A 491 -10.61 -34.65 -19.50
CA THR A 491 -11.02 -33.30 -19.10
C THR A 491 -12.46 -33.04 -19.57
N THR A 492 -13.32 -32.60 -18.65
CA THR A 492 -14.68 -32.15 -18.94
C THR A 492 -14.84 -30.68 -18.56
N THR A 493 -15.70 -29.95 -19.27
CA THR A 493 -16.15 -28.60 -18.90
C THR A 493 -17.64 -28.67 -18.63
N GLU A 494 -18.04 -28.49 -17.37
CA GLU A 494 -19.42 -28.72 -16.92
C GLU A 494 -20.00 -27.46 -16.26
N PRO A 495 -21.18 -26.98 -16.68
CA PRO A 495 -21.78 -25.79 -16.07
C PRO A 495 -22.13 -26.03 -14.61
N MET A 496 -21.90 -25.03 -13.77
CA MET A 496 -22.24 -25.05 -12.35
C MET A 496 -23.60 -24.38 -12.11
N ALA A 497 -24.28 -24.76 -11.03
CA ALA A 497 -25.55 -24.17 -10.62
C ALA A 497 -25.33 -23.02 -9.63
N ARG A 498 -25.86 -21.84 -9.94
CA ARG A 498 -25.81 -20.66 -9.07
C ARG A 498 -26.93 -20.68 -8.03
N ASP A 499 -26.60 -20.51 -6.77
CA ASP A 499 -27.55 -20.21 -5.70
C ASP A 499 -27.85 -18.70 -5.66
N ALA A 500 -29.14 -18.34 -5.69
CA ALA A 500 -29.55 -16.95 -5.80
C ALA A 500 -29.31 -16.14 -4.51
N ALA A 501 -29.39 -16.78 -3.35
CA ALA A 501 -29.28 -16.10 -2.05
C ALA A 501 -27.82 -15.81 -1.65
N THR A 502 -26.89 -16.67 -2.08
CA THR A 502 -25.47 -16.58 -1.72
C THR A 502 -24.60 -16.13 -2.89
N GLY A 503 -25.05 -16.26 -4.14
CA GLY A 503 -24.19 -16.03 -5.32
C GLY A 503 -23.11 -17.10 -5.50
N VAL A 504 -23.20 -18.21 -4.76
CA VAL A 504 -22.27 -19.35 -4.86
C VAL A 504 -22.68 -20.24 -6.04
N TRP A 505 -21.71 -20.61 -6.85
CA TRP A 505 -21.84 -21.59 -7.91
C TRP A 505 -21.40 -22.95 -7.38
N SER A 506 -22.16 -24.01 -7.67
CA SER A 506 -21.86 -25.35 -7.18
C SER A 506 -22.06 -26.45 -8.22
N LEU A 507 -21.25 -27.50 -8.10
CA LEU A 507 -21.41 -28.76 -8.84
C LEU A 507 -20.99 -29.92 -7.95
N THR A 508 -21.74 -31.02 -7.98
CA THR A 508 -21.42 -32.25 -7.24
C THR A 508 -21.07 -33.36 -8.21
N LYS A 509 -19.96 -34.05 -7.97
CA LYS A 509 -19.53 -35.21 -8.74
C LYS A 509 -19.50 -36.46 -7.85
N PRO A 510 -19.88 -37.64 -8.38
CA PRO A 510 -19.73 -38.89 -7.65
C PRO A 510 -18.27 -39.27 -7.50
N GLY A 511 -17.94 -39.91 -6.38
CA GLY A 511 -16.57 -40.29 -6.00
C GLY A 511 -15.87 -39.23 -5.16
N HIS A 512 -14.77 -39.61 -4.51
CA HIS A 512 -13.96 -38.74 -3.64
C HIS A 512 -12.96 -37.86 -4.44
N LEU A 513 -12.69 -38.23 -5.70
CA LEU A 513 -11.88 -37.51 -6.69
C LEU A 513 -10.50 -37.02 -6.21
N GLN A 514 -9.96 -37.52 -5.09
CA GLN A 514 -8.60 -37.23 -4.62
C GLN A 514 -7.58 -37.26 -5.77
N GLY A 515 -6.80 -36.18 -5.91
CA GLY A 515 -5.77 -36.06 -6.94
C GLY A 515 -6.27 -35.63 -8.32
N ALA A 516 -7.58 -35.54 -8.55
CA ALA A 516 -8.12 -34.94 -9.77
C ALA A 516 -7.75 -33.46 -9.83
N THR A 517 -7.39 -32.95 -11.00
CA THR A 517 -7.07 -31.53 -11.19
C THR A 517 -8.27 -30.77 -11.72
N TYR A 518 -8.41 -29.51 -11.34
CA TYR A 518 -9.52 -28.67 -11.77
C TYR A 518 -9.17 -27.19 -11.81
N ARG A 519 -9.97 -26.46 -12.58
CA ARG A 519 -10.04 -24.99 -12.62
C ARG A 519 -11.49 -24.56 -12.80
N TYR A 520 -11.79 -23.31 -12.46
CA TYR A 520 -13.06 -22.70 -12.82
C TYR A 520 -12.90 -21.88 -14.09
N GLN A 521 -13.85 -22.04 -15.00
CA GLN A 521 -14.03 -21.15 -16.15
C GLN A 521 -15.11 -20.13 -15.78
N VAL A 522 -14.72 -18.88 -15.54
CA VAL A 522 -15.57 -17.79 -15.05
C VAL A 522 -15.78 -16.77 -16.16
N GLN A 523 -17.02 -16.62 -16.63
CA GLN A 523 -17.40 -15.54 -17.53
C GLN A 523 -17.93 -14.35 -16.71
N VAL A 524 -17.24 -13.21 -16.76
CA VAL A 524 -17.52 -12.05 -15.90
C VAL A 524 -17.17 -10.75 -16.61
N PHE A 525 -17.90 -9.67 -16.30
CA PHE A 525 -17.57 -8.34 -16.77
C PHE A 525 -16.45 -7.73 -15.90
N VAL A 526 -15.40 -7.25 -16.54
CA VAL A 526 -14.25 -6.59 -15.91
C VAL A 526 -14.21 -5.14 -16.37
N LYS A 527 -14.28 -4.20 -15.42
CA LYS A 527 -14.24 -2.77 -15.67
C LYS A 527 -12.99 -2.40 -16.48
N GLY A 528 -13.16 -1.63 -17.56
CA GLY A 528 -12.07 -1.21 -18.46
C GLY A 528 -11.57 -2.30 -19.43
N THR A 529 -11.90 -3.57 -19.22
CA THR A 529 -11.52 -4.68 -20.12
C THR A 529 -12.72 -5.13 -20.96
N GLY A 530 -13.84 -5.44 -20.31
CA GLY A 530 -15.07 -5.90 -20.96
C GLY A 530 -15.53 -7.24 -20.43
N LEU A 531 -16.35 -7.95 -21.21
CA LEU A 531 -16.79 -9.29 -20.88
C LEU A 531 -15.66 -10.28 -21.20
N VAL A 532 -15.14 -10.95 -20.19
CA VAL A 532 -14.04 -11.92 -20.32
C VAL A 532 -14.49 -13.30 -19.87
N LYS A 533 -13.75 -14.32 -20.31
CA LYS A 533 -13.82 -15.68 -19.78
C LYS A 533 -12.45 -16.06 -19.25
N ASN A 534 -12.38 -16.18 -17.93
CA ASN A 534 -11.18 -16.49 -17.18
C ASN A 534 -11.11 -17.97 -16.85
N LEU A 535 -9.94 -18.57 -17.01
CA LEU A 535 -9.65 -19.89 -16.47
C LEU A 535 -8.75 -19.72 -15.24
N VAL A 536 -9.27 -20.05 -14.07
CA VAL A 536 -8.70 -19.66 -12.77
C VAL A 536 -8.66 -20.83 -11.80
N THR A 537 -7.61 -20.89 -10.97
CA THR A 537 -7.51 -21.81 -9.84
C THR A 537 -8.51 -21.44 -8.74
N ASP A 538 -8.81 -22.39 -7.86
CA ASP A 538 -9.73 -22.18 -6.73
C ASP A 538 -9.07 -21.28 -5.66
N PRO A 539 -9.68 -20.17 -5.22
CA PRO A 539 -9.21 -19.39 -4.08
C PRO A 539 -9.06 -20.19 -2.77
N TYR A 540 -9.78 -21.31 -2.65
CA TYR A 540 -9.74 -22.24 -1.51
C TYR A 540 -8.94 -23.51 -1.85
N SER A 541 -7.96 -23.41 -2.76
CA SER A 541 -7.11 -24.55 -3.13
C SER A 541 -6.38 -25.12 -1.90
N LEU A 542 -6.46 -26.45 -1.75
CA LEU A 542 -5.73 -27.23 -0.75
C LEU A 542 -4.58 -28.06 -1.36
N GLY A 543 -4.46 -28.05 -2.68
CA GLY A 543 -3.42 -28.72 -3.44
C GLY A 543 -3.30 -28.09 -4.82
N LEU A 544 -2.07 -28.07 -5.35
CA LEU A 544 -1.72 -27.41 -6.60
C LEU A 544 -0.78 -28.28 -7.41
N THR A 545 -0.90 -28.21 -8.73
CA THR A 545 0.10 -28.75 -9.65
C THR A 545 1.32 -27.82 -9.74
N LEU A 546 2.41 -28.31 -10.34
CA LEU A 546 3.63 -27.54 -10.59
C LEU A 546 3.35 -26.11 -11.13
N GLY A 547 3.96 -25.11 -10.49
CA GLY A 547 3.81 -23.69 -10.82
C GLY A 547 2.39 -23.16 -10.64
N SER A 548 1.63 -23.81 -9.76
CA SER A 548 0.28 -23.40 -9.33
C SER A 548 -0.72 -23.25 -10.48
N GLN A 549 -0.50 -24.02 -11.55
CA GLN A 549 -1.26 -23.93 -12.80
C GLN A 549 -2.69 -24.46 -12.71
N GLN A 550 -2.94 -25.44 -11.83
CA GLN A 550 -4.25 -26.07 -11.61
C GLN A 550 -4.43 -26.43 -10.13
N SER A 551 -5.66 -26.30 -9.65
CA SER A 551 -6.05 -26.79 -8.32
C SER A 551 -6.18 -28.31 -8.35
N VAL A 552 -5.99 -28.94 -7.20
CA VAL A 552 -6.07 -30.38 -7.03
C VAL A 552 -7.08 -30.68 -5.93
N VAL A 553 -7.99 -31.63 -6.18
CA VAL A 553 -8.91 -32.11 -5.14
C VAL A 553 -8.08 -32.82 -4.07
N MET A 554 -8.05 -32.23 -2.87
CA MET A 554 -7.21 -32.67 -1.76
C MET A 554 -8.03 -32.80 -0.49
N ASP A 555 -8.22 -34.04 -0.01
CA ASP A 555 -8.76 -34.32 1.31
C ASP A 555 -7.63 -34.43 2.33
N LEU A 556 -7.51 -33.38 3.15
CA LEU A 556 -6.51 -33.31 4.22
C LEU A 556 -6.78 -34.32 5.36
N GLN A 557 -7.95 -34.95 5.41
CA GLN A 557 -8.29 -35.99 6.38
C GLN A 557 -7.99 -37.41 5.89
N ALA A 558 -7.76 -37.60 4.59
CA ALA A 558 -7.41 -38.90 4.02
C ALA A 558 -6.06 -39.41 4.53
N GLN A 559 -5.91 -40.74 4.65
CA GLN A 559 -4.66 -41.35 5.09
C GLN A 559 -3.48 -41.01 4.15
N ALA A 560 -3.75 -40.86 2.85
CA ALA A 560 -2.73 -40.56 1.85
C ALA A 560 -2.08 -39.17 2.03
N THR A 561 -2.76 -38.22 2.69
CA THR A 561 -2.23 -36.88 2.94
C THR A 561 -1.54 -36.76 4.29
N LYS A 562 -1.50 -37.84 5.09
CA LYS A 562 -0.98 -37.85 6.46
C LYS A 562 0.31 -38.68 6.53
N PRO A 563 1.40 -38.16 7.11
CA PRO A 563 2.54 -39.01 7.42
C PRO A 563 2.18 -40.02 8.53
N ASN A 564 2.98 -41.08 8.64
CA ASN A 564 2.82 -42.07 9.70
C ASN A 564 2.85 -41.40 11.08
N GLY A 565 1.92 -41.80 11.96
CA GLY A 565 1.83 -41.23 13.30
C GLY A 565 1.17 -39.84 13.38
N TRP A 566 0.69 -39.25 12.27
CA TRP A 566 0.09 -37.91 12.28
C TRP A 566 -1.08 -37.83 13.25
N ASP A 567 -2.08 -38.69 13.12
CA ASP A 567 -3.28 -38.60 13.97
C ASP A 567 -2.98 -38.82 15.47
N GLN A 568 -1.84 -39.44 15.82
CA GLN A 568 -1.38 -39.66 17.19
C GLN A 568 -0.44 -38.56 17.71
N SER A 569 0.16 -37.74 16.84
CA SER A 569 1.01 -36.64 17.28
C SER A 569 0.18 -35.42 17.70
N ALA A 570 0.78 -34.54 18.49
CA ALA A 570 0.22 -33.24 18.85
C ALA A 570 1.38 -32.25 19.04
N PRO A 571 1.14 -30.94 18.86
CA PRO A 571 2.12 -29.94 19.24
C PRO A 571 2.48 -30.06 20.74
N PRO A 572 3.73 -29.75 21.13
CA PRO A 572 4.13 -29.73 22.54
C PRO A 572 3.25 -28.77 23.36
N ALA A 573 2.75 -29.24 24.51
CA ALA A 573 1.95 -28.44 25.44
C ALA A 573 2.85 -27.67 26.43
N ILE A 574 3.72 -26.81 25.89
CA ILE A 574 4.77 -26.09 26.66
C ILE A 574 4.48 -24.60 26.86
N VAL A 575 3.40 -24.07 26.28
CA VAL A 575 2.97 -22.67 26.38
C VAL A 575 1.59 -22.63 27.04
N ASN A 576 1.50 -22.11 28.26
CA ASN A 576 0.24 -21.99 29.00
C ASN A 576 -0.36 -20.58 28.87
N ALA A 577 0.50 -19.57 28.75
CA ALA A 577 0.12 -18.19 28.50
C ALA A 577 0.98 -17.61 27.36
N PRO A 578 0.52 -16.54 26.67
CA PRO A 578 1.32 -15.91 25.62
C PRO A 578 2.71 -15.46 26.10
N SER A 579 2.88 -15.08 27.38
CA SER A 579 4.17 -14.72 27.97
C SER A 579 5.18 -15.88 28.08
N ASP A 580 4.74 -17.14 27.91
CA ASP A 580 5.66 -18.29 27.86
C ASP A 580 6.30 -18.44 26.46
N LEU A 581 5.83 -17.68 25.46
CA LEU A 581 6.34 -17.77 24.09
C LEU A 581 7.76 -17.21 23.98
N SER A 582 8.62 -18.02 23.40
CA SER A 582 9.93 -17.63 22.88
C SER A 582 10.03 -18.15 21.45
N ILE A 583 10.11 -17.22 20.49
CA ILE A 583 9.92 -17.49 19.06
C ILE A 583 11.25 -17.33 18.31
N TYR A 584 11.56 -18.28 17.43
CA TYR A 584 12.70 -18.23 16.51
C TYR A 584 12.21 -18.18 15.06
N GLU A 585 12.39 -17.05 14.40
CA GLU A 585 11.98 -16.82 13.02
C GLU A 585 12.97 -17.42 12.03
N LEU A 586 12.52 -18.32 11.18
CA LEU A 586 13.38 -19.13 10.31
C LEU A 586 12.76 -19.30 8.92
N HIS A 587 13.57 -19.10 7.89
CA HIS A 587 13.21 -19.43 6.51
C HIS A 587 13.60 -20.88 6.17
N VAL A 588 12.73 -21.59 5.45
CA VAL A 588 12.93 -23.02 5.09
C VAL A 588 14.21 -23.22 4.28
N ARG A 589 14.51 -22.30 3.37
CA ARG A 589 15.71 -22.41 2.54
C ARG A 589 16.98 -22.11 3.33
N ASP A 590 16.99 -20.99 4.06
CA ASP A 590 18.11 -20.55 4.92
C ASP A 590 18.54 -21.67 5.87
N PHE A 591 17.55 -22.37 6.44
CA PHE A 591 17.76 -23.44 7.41
C PHE A 591 18.73 -24.53 6.91
N SER A 592 18.74 -24.86 5.63
CA SER A 592 19.42 -26.08 5.20
C SER A 592 20.13 -26.04 3.86
N ILE A 593 20.00 -24.96 3.09
CA ILE A 593 20.61 -24.90 1.76
C ILE A 593 22.13 -25.09 1.80
N ASN A 594 22.77 -24.58 2.87
CA ASN A 594 24.22 -24.67 3.11
C ASN A 594 24.63 -25.73 4.15
N ASP A 595 23.68 -26.49 4.74
CA ASP A 595 24.02 -27.52 5.73
C ASP A 595 24.50 -28.80 5.03
N ALA A 596 25.82 -29.01 5.01
CA ALA A 596 26.44 -30.17 4.39
C ALA A 596 26.02 -31.51 5.04
N THR A 597 25.56 -31.48 6.30
CA THR A 597 25.08 -32.67 7.03
C THR A 597 23.67 -33.10 6.64
N VAL A 598 22.93 -32.25 5.93
CA VAL A 598 21.66 -32.59 5.27
C VAL A 598 21.96 -33.20 3.90
N PRO A 599 21.31 -34.31 3.49
CA PRO A 599 21.44 -34.86 2.15
C PRO A 599 21.11 -33.82 1.09
N ALA A 600 21.92 -33.71 0.05
CA ALA A 600 21.81 -32.65 -0.97
C ALA A 600 20.38 -32.50 -1.57
N ALA A 601 19.69 -33.62 -1.81
CA ALA A 601 18.32 -33.63 -2.35
C ALA A 601 17.25 -33.07 -1.39
N ARG A 602 17.57 -32.89 -0.10
CA ARG A 602 16.67 -32.36 0.93
C ARG A 602 17.04 -30.95 1.38
N ARG A 603 18.17 -30.39 0.91
CA ARG A 603 18.61 -29.05 1.27
C ARG A 603 17.67 -27.99 0.70
N GLY A 604 17.30 -27.03 1.54
CA GLY A 604 16.31 -26.00 1.26
C GLY A 604 14.87 -26.51 1.13
N LYS A 605 14.56 -27.69 1.67
CA LYS A 605 13.25 -28.35 1.57
C LYS A 605 12.65 -28.63 2.94
N TYR A 606 11.33 -28.86 2.98
CA TYR A 606 10.64 -29.31 4.21
C TYR A 606 11.26 -30.57 4.83
N LEU A 607 11.76 -31.49 4.00
CA LEU A 607 12.37 -32.73 4.48
C LEU A 607 13.70 -32.52 5.22
N ALA A 608 14.39 -31.37 5.08
CA ALA A 608 15.61 -31.09 5.86
C ALA A 608 15.36 -31.16 7.37
N PHE A 609 14.17 -30.74 7.83
CA PHE A 609 13.79 -30.78 9.23
C PHE A 609 13.62 -32.21 9.76
N THR A 610 13.48 -33.20 8.89
CA THR A 610 13.39 -34.62 9.29
C THR A 610 14.75 -35.24 9.57
N GLU A 611 15.85 -34.56 9.22
CA GLU A 611 17.21 -35.00 9.48
C GLU A 611 17.64 -34.66 10.91
N SER A 612 17.09 -35.38 11.90
CA SER A 612 17.36 -35.12 13.33
C SER A 612 18.84 -35.07 13.74
N ASN A 613 19.74 -35.65 12.94
CA ASN A 613 21.19 -35.63 13.17
C ASN A 613 21.93 -34.52 12.42
N SER A 614 21.25 -33.70 11.62
CA SER A 614 21.86 -32.55 10.96
C SER A 614 22.29 -31.50 11.98
N ASN A 615 23.24 -30.64 11.59
CA ASN A 615 23.71 -29.57 12.45
C ASN A 615 22.56 -28.60 12.76
N GLY A 616 21.75 -28.22 11.75
CA GLY A 616 20.58 -27.37 11.95
C GLY A 616 19.56 -27.97 12.94
N MET A 617 19.21 -29.26 12.84
CA MET A 617 18.25 -29.86 13.78
C MET A 617 18.82 -30.06 15.19
N LYS A 618 20.11 -30.37 15.33
CA LYS A 618 20.79 -30.41 16.64
C LYS A 618 20.80 -29.04 17.29
N HIS A 619 21.03 -27.99 16.50
CA HIS A 619 20.99 -26.61 16.96
C HIS A 619 19.58 -26.23 17.46
N LEU A 620 18.53 -26.47 16.66
CA LEU A 620 17.15 -26.23 17.07
C LEU A 620 16.76 -27.02 18.33
N ALA A 621 17.16 -28.28 18.44
CA ALA A 621 16.91 -29.09 19.64
C ALA A 621 17.64 -28.54 20.88
N ALA A 622 18.83 -27.95 20.72
CA ALA A 622 19.54 -27.30 21.80
C ALA A 622 18.84 -26.00 22.24
N LEU A 623 18.33 -25.20 21.30
CA LEU A 623 17.51 -24.02 21.62
C LEU A 623 16.21 -24.41 22.34
N ALA A 624 15.54 -25.48 21.89
CA ALA A 624 14.36 -26.01 22.55
C ALA A 624 14.66 -26.43 24.00
N ALA A 625 15.78 -27.13 24.22
CA ALA A 625 16.22 -27.52 25.56
C ALA A 625 16.59 -26.32 26.45
N ALA A 626 17.02 -25.20 25.85
CA ALA A 626 17.31 -23.96 26.56
C ALA A 626 16.04 -23.14 26.91
N GLY A 627 14.89 -23.45 26.31
CA GLY A 627 13.60 -22.81 26.59
C GLY A 627 12.93 -22.13 25.40
N LEU A 628 13.46 -22.26 24.18
CA LEU A 628 12.75 -21.84 22.97
C LEU A 628 11.47 -22.67 22.80
N THR A 629 10.34 -22.04 22.48
CA THR A 629 9.05 -22.74 22.38
C THR A 629 8.58 -22.95 20.96
N ASP A 630 8.78 -21.97 20.07
CA ASP A 630 8.21 -21.95 18.73
C ASP A 630 9.29 -21.64 17.68
N VAL A 631 9.22 -22.34 16.54
CA VAL A 631 9.85 -21.88 15.30
C VAL A 631 8.78 -21.22 14.45
N HIS A 632 8.94 -19.93 14.14
CA HIS A 632 8.08 -19.21 13.20
C HIS A 632 8.68 -19.32 11.81
N LEU A 633 7.97 -19.99 10.91
CA LEU A 633 8.38 -20.08 9.53
C LEU A 633 8.00 -18.80 8.79
N LEU A 634 8.95 -18.22 8.05
CA LEU A 634 8.65 -17.29 6.95
C LEU A 634 7.63 -17.92 5.98
N PRO A 635 7.03 -17.16 5.04
CA PRO A 635 5.99 -17.65 4.14
C PRO A 635 6.22 -19.06 3.58
N VAL A 636 5.31 -19.98 3.92
CA VAL A 636 5.30 -21.38 3.48
C VAL A 636 3.97 -21.78 2.84
N PHE A 637 3.08 -20.81 2.63
CA PHE A 637 1.96 -20.91 1.70
C PHE A 637 2.48 -20.75 0.25
N ASP A 638 1.66 -21.06 -0.75
CA ASP A 638 2.02 -20.95 -2.17
C ASP A 638 2.33 -19.50 -2.58
N ILE A 639 3.56 -19.28 -3.04
CA ILE A 639 4.09 -17.97 -3.42
C ILE A 639 4.28 -17.83 -4.92
N ALA A 640 4.21 -16.60 -5.43
CA ALA A 640 4.33 -16.34 -6.86
C ALA A 640 5.78 -16.16 -7.34
N SER A 641 6.72 -15.82 -6.44
CA SER A 641 8.03 -15.26 -6.77
C SER A 641 9.15 -16.30 -6.98
N VAL A 642 8.90 -17.59 -6.74
CA VAL A 642 9.88 -18.66 -6.99
C VAL A 642 9.36 -19.65 -8.02
N ASN A 643 10.15 -19.88 -9.07
CA ASN A 643 9.80 -20.88 -10.08
C ASN A 643 10.02 -22.30 -9.55
N GLU A 644 8.92 -23.00 -9.25
CA GLU A 644 8.94 -24.38 -8.72
C GLU A 644 9.66 -25.42 -9.62
N LYS A 645 9.86 -25.12 -10.91
CA LYS A 645 10.44 -26.07 -11.88
C LYS A 645 11.91 -25.82 -12.17
N SER A 646 12.29 -24.57 -12.41
CA SER A 646 13.57 -24.23 -13.06
C SER A 646 14.19 -22.95 -12.52
N CYS A 647 14.19 -22.80 -11.21
CA CYS A 647 14.97 -21.76 -10.55
C CYS A 647 16.47 -22.05 -10.64
N VAL A 648 17.30 -21.01 -10.52
CA VAL A 648 18.77 -21.12 -10.51
C VAL A 648 19.33 -20.82 -9.12
N THR A 649 20.57 -21.24 -8.84
CA THR A 649 21.31 -20.78 -7.67
C THR A 649 22.58 -20.09 -8.16
N PRO A 650 22.73 -18.77 -7.99
CA PRO A 650 23.95 -18.09 -8.39
C PRO A 650 25.14 -18.60 -7.58
N SER A 651 26.35 -18.51 -8.14
CA SER A 651 27.60 -18.85 -7.45
C SER A 651 28.54 -17.64 -7.42
N PRO A 652 28.26 -16.64 -6.57
CA PRO A 652 29.07 -15.43 -6.47
C PRO A 652 30.49 -15.73 -5.96
N ALA A 653 31.45 -14.90 -6.36
CA ALA A 653 32.82 -14.93 -5.86
C ALA A 653 33.44 -13.54 -6.01
N GLY A 654 34.29 -13.13 -5.06
CA GLY A 654 34.93 -11.83 -5.08
C GLY A 654 35.63 -11.51 -3.76
N ALA A 655 36.22 -10.32 -3.66
CA ALA A 655 36.77 -9.81 -2.41
C ALA A 655 35.62 -9.44 -1.42
N PRO A 656 35.88 -9.41 -0.09
CA PRO A 656 34.84 -9.16 0.90
C PRO A 656 34.01 -7.88 0.74
N ASP A 657 34.57 -6.88 0.09
CA ASP A 657 34.03 -5.54 -0.17
C ASP A 657 33.84 -5.28 -1.69
N SER A 658 33.78 -6.34 -2.49
CA SER A 658 33.63 -6.22 -3.95
C SER A 658 32.17 -6.12 -4.38
N GLU A 659 31.95 -5.36 -5.46
CA GLU A 659 30.66 -5.29 -6.13
C GLU A 659 30.36 -6.54 -7.00
N SER A 660 31.26 -7.51 -7.13
CA SER A 660 31.02 -8.64 -8.05
C SER A 660 29.95 -9.62 -7.55
N GLN A 661 29.83 -9.77 -6.23
CA GLN A 661 28.93 -10.78 -5.65
C GLN A 661 27.47 -10.38 -5.78
N GLN A 662 27.10 -9.17 -5.37
CA GLN A 662 25.72 -8.72 -5.52
C GLN A 662 25.32 -8.58 -6.99
N ALA A 663 26.26 -8.34 -7.91
CA ALA A 663 25.96 -8.22 -9.34
C ALA A 663 25.61 -9.60 -9.89
N THR A 664 26.30 -10.63 -9.40
CA THR A 664 26.02 -12.04 -9.75
C THR A 664 24.66 -12.49 -9.21
N VAL A 665 24.31 -12.11 -7.98
CA VAL A 665 22.99 -12.40 -7.39
C VAL A 665 21.87 -11.63 -8.11
N ALA A 666 22.05 -10.33 -8.30
CA ALA A 666 21.08 -9.43 -8.94
C ALA A 666 20.81 -9.83 -10.40
N ALA A 667 21.80 -10.39 -11.11
CA ALA A 667 21.60 -10.91 -12.45
C ALA A 667 20.62 -12.10 -12.53
N THR A 668 20.32 -12.75 -11.40
CA THR A 668 19.38 -13.86 -11.30
C THR A 668 18.15 -13.56 -10.42
N ALA A 669 18.06 -12.36 -9.83
CA ALA A 669 16.92 -11.92 -9.03
C ALA A 669 15.57 -12.18 -9.73
N GLY A 670 14.57 -12.65 -8.99
CA GLY A 670 13.27 -13.08 -9.53
C GLY A 670 13.27 -14.36 -10.40
N SER A 671 14.43 -15.00 -10.61
CA SER A 671 14.55 -16.27 -11.33
C SER A 671 15.36 -17.33 -10.58
N ASP A 672 16.00 -16.95 -9.48
CA ASP A 672 16.72 -17.84 -8.60
C ASP A 672 15.76 -18.62 -7.68
N CYS A 673 16.31 -19.53 -6.87
CA CYS A 673 15.54 -20.40 -6.00
C CYS A 673 15.19 -19.77 -4.64
N PHE A 674 15.35 -18.45 -4.50
CA PHE A 674 15.24 -17.74 -3.24
C PHE A 674 14.20 -16.62 -3.34
N ASN A 675 13.29 -16.60 -2.38
CA ASN A 675 12.56 -15.41 -2.00
C ASN A 675 12.11 -15.57 -0.55
N TRP A 676 11.89 -14.48 0.19
CA TRP A 676 11.20 -14.59 1.49
C TRP A 676 9.76 -15.10 1.35
N GLY A 677 9.09 -14.77 0.24
CA GLY A 677 7.77 -15.28 -0.09
C GLY A 677 6.60 -14.43 0.41
N TYR A 678 6.80 -13.14 0.69
CA TYR A 678 5.70 -12.20 0.96
C TYR A 678 4.95 -11.83 -0.34
N ASP A 679 4.63 -12.84 -1.15
CA ASP A 679 4.05 -12.74 -2.48
C ASP A 679 2.92 -13.78 -2.63
N PRO A 680 1.76 -13.59 -1.99
CA PRO A 680 0.73 -14.62 -1.93
C PRO A 680 0.08 -14.89 -3.27
N LEU A 681 0.12 -16.16 -3.69
CA LEU A 681 -0.65 -16.69 -4.81
C LEU A 681 -1.86 -17.49 -4.34
N GLN A 682 -1.66 -18.48 -3.45
CA GLN A 682 -2.73 -19.25 -2.81
C GLN A 682 -2.52 -19.38 -1.29
N PHE A 683 -3.47 -18.87 -0.51
CA PHE A 683 -3.30 -18.76 0.94
C PHE A 683 -3.32 -20.07 1.72
N SER A 684 -3.85 -21.17 1.17
CA SER A 684 -4.15 -22.41 1.93
C SER A 684 -3.45 -23.67 1.40
N THR A 685 -2.49 -23.53 0.49
CA THR A 685 -1.67 -24.64 -0.02
C THR A 685 -0.21 -24.43 0.36
N PRO A 686 0.54 -25.47 0.81
CA PRO A 686 1.98 -25.36 1.01
C PRO A 686 2.74 -25.01 -0.26
N GLU A 687 3.82 -24.24 -0.12
CA GLU A 687 4.72 -23.86 -1.20
C GLU A 687 5.37 -25.10 -1.87
N GLY A 688 5.37 -25.14 -3.21
CA GLY A 688 5.90 -26.30 -3.93
C GLY A 688 7.42 -26.28 -4.07
N SER A 689 8.06 -25.12 -4.15
CA SER A 689 9.52 -25.01 -4.27
C SER A 689 10.26 -25.56 -3.05
N TYR A 690 9.62 -25.62 -1.88
CA TYR A 690 10.16 -26.28 -0.68
C TYR A 690 9.86 -27.79 -0.60
N SER A 691 9.10 -28.34 -1.55
CA SER A 691 8.92 -29.79 -1.68
C SER A 691 10.07 -30.45 -2.44
N SER A 692 10.33 -31.73 -2.13
CA SER A 692 11.27 -32.55 -2.90
C SER A 692 10.79 -32.84 -4.33
N ASN A 693 9.47 -32.79 -4.56
CA ASN A 693 8.87 -32.99 -5.88
C ASN A 693 7.62 -32.10 -6.04
N ALA A 694 7.82 -30.87 -6.53
CA ALA A 694 6.74 -29.93 -6.79
C ALA A 694 5.71 -30.42 -7.84
N SER A 695 6.08 -31.41 -8.67
CA SER A 695 5.18 -32.01 -9.66
C SER A 695 4.21 -33.03 -9.05
N ASP A 696 4.44 -33.49 -7.82
CA ASP A 696 3.50 -34.31 -7.05
C ASP A 696 2.77 -33.44 -6.02
N PRO A 697 1.48 -33.12 -6.24
CA PRO A 697 0.69 -32.29 -5.32
C PRO A 697 0.56 -32.88 -3.91
N LEU A 698 0.69 -34.21 -3.74
CA LEU A 698 0.64 -34.84 -2.42
C LEU A 698 1.96 -34.65 -1.65
N ALA A 699 3.09 -34.60 -2.36
CA ALA A 699 4.40 -34.52 -1.74
C ALA A 699 4.52 -33.27 -0.85
N ARG A 700 4.16 -32.08 -1.36
CA ARG A 700 4.20 -30.83 -0.59
C ARG A 700 3.35 -30.88 0.70
N VAL A 701 2.16 -31.47 0.64
CA VAL A 701 1.26 -31.61 1.80
C VAL A 701 1.84 -32.56 2.86
N VAL A 702 2.31 -33.73 2.44
CA VAL A 702 2.85 -34.75 3.35
C VAL A 702 4.18 -34.30 3.94
N GLU A 703 5.06 -33.71 3.13
CA GLU A 703 6.38 -33.24 3.57
C GLU A 703 6.27 -32.05 4.53
N PHE A 704 5.35 -31.12 4.29
CA PHE A 704 5.04 -30.06 5.25
C PHE A 704 4.62 -30.65 6.60
N ARG A 705 3.68 -31.61 6.61
CA ARG A 705 3.26 -32.30 7.84
C ARG A 705 4.41 -33.06 8.53
N ARG A 706 5.34 -33.63 7.77
CA ARG A 706 6.56 -34.27 8.31
C ARG A 706 7.49 -33.26 8.96
N MET A 707 7.69 -32.09 8.37
CA MET A 707 8.44 -30.99 8.98
C MET A 707 7.81 -30.61 10.32
N VAL A 708 6.49 -30.39 10.36
CA VAL A 708 5.78 -30.05 11.61
C VAL A 708 5.96 -31.15 12.67
N GLN A 709 5.81 -32.43 12.30
CA GLN A 709 6.08 -33.54 13.22
C GLN A 709 7.51 -33.57 13.74
N ALA A 710 8.50 -33.31 12.88
CA ALA A 710 9.90 -33.36 13.26
C ALA A 710 10.27 -32.22 14.22
N LEU A 711 9.78 -31.01 13.97
CA LEU A 711 9.93 -29.88 14.89
C LEU A 711 9.24 -30.16 16.24
N ASN A 712 8.02 -30.70 16.23
CA ASN A 712 7.33 -31.11 17.45
C ASN A 712 8.10 -32.19 18.22
N ALA A 713 8.68 -33.17 17.52
CA ALA A 713 9.52 -34.20 18.13
C ALA A 713 10.83 -33.63 18.71
N ALA A 714 11.34 -32.54 18.16
CA ALA A 714 12.47 -31.78 18.70
C ALA A 714 12.09 -30.87 19.89
N GLY A 715 10.83 -30.88 20.33
CA GLY A 715 10.34 -30.09 21.45
C GLY A 715 9.79 -28.71 21.07
N LEU A 716 9.70 -28.39 19.78
CA LEU A 716 9.29 -27.08 19.28
C LEU A 716 7.88 -27.10 18.71
N ARG A 717 7.07 -26.12 19.08
CA ARG A 717 5.85 -25.76 18.36
C ARG A 717 6.23 -25.11 17.01
N VAL A 718 5.30 -25.12 16.06
CA VAL A 718 5.51 -24.49 14.75
C VAL A 718 4.51 -23.35 14.59
N GLY A 719 5.01 -22.14 14.41
CA GLY A 719 4.22 -21.01 13.95
C GLY A 719 4.49 -20.69 12.49
N MET A 720 3.64 -19.85 11.92
CA MET A 720 3.67 -19.53 10.50
C MET A 720 3.38 -18.06 10.27
N ASP A 721 4.16 -17.45 9.38
CA ASP A 721 3.84 -16.16 8.82
C ASP A 721 2.68 -16.27 7.82
N VAL A 722 1.69 -15.39 7.97
CA VAL A 722 0.53 -15.30 7.09
C VAL A 722 0.39 -13.88 6.54
N VAL A 723 0.26 -13.81 5.22
CA VAL A 723 0.26 -12.55 4.48
C VAL A 723 -1.10 -12.39 3.81
N PHE A 724 -2.08 -11.91 4.57
CA PHE A 724 -3.43 -11.70 4.06
C PHE A 724 -3.69 -10.26 3.60
N ASN A 725 -2.78 -9.33 3.92
CA ASN A 725 -2.97 -7.90 3.70
C ASN A 725 -2.87 -7.50 2.21
N HIS A 726 -2.26 -8.33 1.36
CA HIS A 726 -2.19 -8.15 -0.09
C HIS A 726 -2.16 -9.48 -0.85
N THR A 727 -2.22 -9.42 -2.18
CA THR A 727 -1.79 -10.50 -3.10
C THR A 727 -0.73 -9.98 -4.06
N THR A 728 0.07 -10.84 -4.66
CA THR A 728 1.12 -10.43 -5.64
C THR A 728 0.55 -9.65 -6.83
N SER A 729 -0.61 -10.07 -7.35
CA SER A 729 -1.18 -9.44 -8.54
C SER A 729 -2.72 -9.48 -8.59
N SER A 730 -3.29 -8.57 -9.36
CA SER A 730 -4.73 -8.35 -9.50
C SER A 730 -5.14 -8.25 -10.97
N GLY A 731 -6.40 -7.90 -11.23
CA GLY A 731 -6.94 -7.75 -12.57
C GLY A 731 -6.85 -9.03 -13.39
N GLN A 732 -6.33 -8.89 -14.62
CA GLN A 732 -6.21 -10.00 -15.57
C GLN A 732 -4.79 -10.58 -15.62
N ASN A 733 -3.91 -10.23 -14.67
CA ASN A 733 -2.54 -10.75 -14.59
C ASN A 733 -2.55 -12.29 -14.50
N ALA A 734 -1.55 -12.96 -15.08
CA ALA A 734 -1.41 -14.41 -15.07
C ALA A 734 -1.49 -15.02 -13.65
N THR A 735 -0.87 -14.38 -12.65
CA THR A 735 -0.87 -14.82 -11.25
C THR A 735 -2.04 -14.29 -10.42
N SER A 736 -2.99 -13.57 -11.04
CA SER A 736 -4.20 -13.12 -10.33
C SER A 736 -5.25 -14.23 -10.28
N VAL A 737 -5.80 -14.44 -9.09
CA VAL A 737 -6.86 -15.42 -8.79
C VAL A 737 -8.16 -14.70 -8.40
N LEU A 738 -8.13 -13.96 -7.29
CA LEU A 738 -9.32 -13.35 -6.69
C LEU A 738 -10.03 -12.37 -7.62
N ASP A 739 -9.28 -11.48 -8.26
CA ASP A 739 -9.84 -10.43 -9.12
C ASP A 739 -10.39 -10.97 -10.46
N LYS A 740 -9.92 -12.13 -10.90
CA LYS A 740 -10.50 -12.82 -12.06
C LYS A 740 -11.85 -13.47 -11.76
N VAL A 741 -12.13 -13.76 -10.50
CA VAL A 741 -13.39 -14.37 -10.04
C VAL A 741 -14.42 -13.31 -9.72
N VAL A 742 -14.09 -12.34 -8.87
CA VAL A 742 -14.99 -11.25 -8.46
C VAL A 742 -14.25 -9.90 -8.57
N PRO A 743 -14.18 -9.32 -9.79
CA PRO A 743 -13.42 -8.11 -10.05
C PRO A 743 -13.82 -6.95 -9.12
N GLY A 744 -12.82 -6.34 -8.47
CA GLY A 744 -12.99 -5.16 -7.61
C GLY A 744 -13.65 -5.41 -6.26
N TYR A 745 -13.77 -6.67 -5.81
CA TYR A 745 -14.34 -7.01 -4.49
C TYR A 745 -13.30 -7.34 -3.43
N TYR A 746 -12.32 -8.19 -3.74
CA TYR A 746 -11.35 -8.68 -2.75
C TYR A 746 -10.27 -7.65 -2.39
N TYR A 747 -10.19 -6.56 -3.16
CA TYR A 747 -9.17 -5.54 -3.04
C TYR A 747 -9.72 -4.23 -2.50
N ARG A 748 -8.87 -3.52 -1.78
CA ARG A 748 -9.20 -2.18 -1.31
C ARG A 748 -8.98 -1.18 -2.43
N LEU A 749 -9.97 -0.31 -2.62
CA LEU A 749 -9.98 0.65 -3.72
C LEU A 749 -9.82 2.09 -3.23
N ASN A 750 -9.13 2.89 -4.04
CA ASN A 750 -9.01 4.33 -3.89
C ASN A 750 -10.27 5.07 -4.40
N ALA A 751 -10.26 6.40 -4.36
CA ALA A 751 -11.42 7.24 -4.69
C ALA A 751 -11.91 7.11 -6.16
N VAL A 752 -11.07 6.63 -7.09
CA VAL A 752 -11.43 6.41 -8.50
C VAL A 752 -11.61 4.93 -8.83
N GLY A 753 -11.51 4.04 -7.84
CA GLY A 753 -11.69 2.61 -8.01
C GLY A 753 -10.46 1.88 -8.57
N GLY A 754 -9.26 2.46 -8.42
CA GLY A 754 -8.00 1.76 -8.58
C GLY A 754 -7.60 1.05 -7.27
N ILE A 755 -6.81 -0.02 -7.36
CA ILE A 755 -6.39 -0.80 -6.19
C ILE A 755 -5.30 -0.04 -5.41
N GLU A 756 -5.46 0.01 -4.08
CA GLU A 756 -4.48 0.57 -3.15
C GLU A 756 -3.27 -0.35 -3.05
N ARG A 757 -2.06 0.23 -2.89
CA ARG A 757 -0.80 -0.52 -2.83
C ARG A 757 0.11 -0.09 -1.68
N SER A 758 -0.47 0.43 -0.60
CA SER A 758 0.33 0.93 0.51
C SER A 758 1.16 -0.16 1.18
N THR A 759 0.76 -1.43 1.14
CA THR A 759 1.53 -2.52 1.75
C THR A 759 2.75 -2.90 0.92
N CYS A 760 2.66 -2.82 -0.42
CA CYS A 760 3.71 -3.05 -1.45
C CYS A 760 3.06 -3.48 -2.77
N CYS A 761 2.08 -4.37 -2.65
CA CYS A 761 1.38 -5.05 -3.73
C CYS A 761 -0.12 -4.73 -3.69
N GLU A 762 -0.98 -5.61 -4.17
CA GLU A 762 -2.41 -5.35 -4.32
C GLU A 762 -3.15 -5.54 -2.98
N ASN A 763 -3.40 -4.45 -2.24
CA ASN A 763 -4.01 -4.50 -0.89
C ASN A 763 -5.36 -5.22 -0.90
N THR A 764 -5.53 -6.24 -0.06
CA THR A 764 -6.82 -6.90 0.13
C THR A 764 -7.74 -6.06 1.03
N ALA A 765 -9.05 -6.32 0.95
CA ALA A 765 -10.08 -5.66 1.75
C ALA A 765 -10.75 -6.64 2.73
N ALA A 766 -10.07 -6.99 3.82
CA ALA A 766 -10.63 -7.87 4.87
C ALA A 766 -11.84 -7.27 5.61
N GLU A 767 -12.16 -6.00 5.40
CA GLU A 767 -13.43 -5.39 5.79
C GLU A 767 -14.63 -5.87 4.95
N ASN A 768 -14.39 -6.55 3.83
CA ASN A 768 -15.41 -7.18 3.00
C ASN A 768 -15.67 -8.61 3.47
N LEU A 769 -16.95 -8.98 3.58
CA LEU A 769 -17.41 -10.22 4.22
C LEU A 769 -16.68 -11.48 3.72
N MET A 770 -16.56 -11.65 2.41
CA MET A 770 -16.01 -12.87 1.83
C MET A 770 -14.49 -12.90 1.75
N MET A 771 -13.81 -11.73 1.85
CA MET A 771 -12.37 -11.69 2.07
C MET A 771 -12.02 -12.06 3.51
N ALA A 772 -12.77 -11.51 4.49
CA ALA A 772 -12.65 -11.91 5.90
C ALA A 772 -12.88 -13.42 6.07
N LYS A 773 -13.90 -13.97 5.40
CA LYS A 773 -14.19 -15.40 5.42
C LYS A 773 -13.05 -16.23 4.83
N LEU A 774 -12.50 -15.85 3.68
CA LEU A 774 -11.37 -16.55 3.05
C LEU A 774 -10.16 -16.58 4.00
N MET A 775 -9.84 -15.45 4.61
CA MET A 775 -8.76 -15.34 5.59
C MET A 775 -8.98 -16.27 6.80
N ILE A 776 -10.18 -16.23 7.39
CA ILE A 776 -10.52 -17.06 8.57
C ILE A 776 -10.50 -18.55 8.22
N ASP A 777 -11.09 -18.95 7.09
CA ASP A 777 -11.15 -20.36 6.68
C ASP A 777 -9.75 -20.89 6.34
N SER A 778 -8.87 -20.07 5.75
CA SER A 778 -7.46 -20.40 5.55
C SER A 778 -6.72 -20.61 6.87
N ALA A 779 -6.84 -19.68 7.82
CA ALA A 779 -6.23 -19.81 9.14
C ALA A 779 -6.73 -21.04 9.91
N VAL A 780 -8.01 -21.38 9.80
CA VAL A 780 -8.57 -22.64 10.35
C VAL A 780 -7.92 -23.85 9.70
N THR A 781 -7.71 -23.84 8.37
CA THR A 781 -7.04 -24.94 7.66
C THR A 781 -5.62 -25.16 8.18
N TRP A 782 -4.80 -24.11 8.25
CA TRP A 782 -3.44 -24.20 8.77
C TRP A 782 -3.37 -24.72 10.21
N THR A 783 -4.22 -24.19 11.08
CA THR A 783 -4.18 -24.50 12.52
C THR A 783 -4.79 -25.85 12.87
N ARG A 784 -5.84 -26.28 12.15
CA ARG A 784 -6.50 -27.59 12.36
C ARG A 784 -5.81 -28.71 11.60
N ASP A 785 -5.62 -28.54 10.29
CA ASP A 785 -5.22 -29.64 9.40
C ASP A 785 -3.71 -29.78 9.29
N TYR A 786 -2.95 -28.70 9.47
CA TYR A 786 -1.48 -28.69 9.49
C TYR A 786 -0.89 -28.49 10.89
N ARG A 787 -1.74 -28.30 11.90
CA ARG A 787 -1.37 -28.15 13.33
C ARG A 787 -0.39 -27.03 13.62
N ILE A 788 -0.48 -25.95 12.87
CA ILE A 788 0.21 -24.70 13.19
C ILE A 788 -0.24 -24.18 14.56
N SER A 789 0.71 -23.94 15.45
CA SER A 789 0.50 -23.62 16.87
C SER A 789 0.27 -22.14 17.12
N SER A 790 0.85 -21.27 16.28
CA SER A 790 0.78 -19.81 16.38
C SER A 790 0.83 -19.17 14.99
N LEU A 791 0.28 -17.96 14.85
CA LEU A 791 0.25 -17.23 13.58
C LEU A 791 0.91 -15.86 13.76
N ARG A 792 1.80 -15.48 12.84
CA ARG A 792 2.33 -14.12 12.72
C ARG A 792 1.64 -13.45 11.53
N PHE A 793 0.94 -12.35 11.77
CA PHE A 793 0.27 -11.58 10.72
C PHE A 793 1.20 -10.49 10.21
N ASP A 794 1.57 -10.62 8.94
CA ASP A 794 2.21 -9.56 8.16
C ASP A 794 1.27 -8.36 8.03
N ILE A 795 1.81 -7.17 8.27
CA ILE A 795 1.10 -5.87 8.28
C ILE A 795 -0.32 -6.02 8.85
N MET A 796 -0.41 -6.53 10.09
CA MET A 796 -1.67 -6.78 10.79
C MET A 796 -2.53 -5.51 10.89
N GLY A 797 -1.92 -4.32 10.96
CA GLY A 797 -2.59 -3.03 10.97
C GLY A 797 -3.51 -2.73 9.76
N HIS A 798 -3.38 -3.48 8.65
CA HIS A 798 -4.25 -3.37 7.46
C HIS A 798 -5.51 -4.24 7.53
N HIS A 799 -5.71 -4.94 8.64
CA HIS A 799 -6.92 -5.71 8.92
C HIS A 799 -7.79 -5.02 9.99
N PRO A 800 -9.13 -5.18 9.94
CA PRO A 800 -9.99 -4.74 11.03
C PRO A 800 -9.74 -5.55 12.31
N ARG A 801 -9.61 -4.88 13.47
CA ARG A 801 -9.48 -5.53 14.79
C ARG A 801 -10.51 -6.63 15.01
N ALA A 802 -11.78 -6.31 14.76
CA ALA A 802 -12.89 -7.24 14.96
C ALA A 802 -12.76 -8.53 14.12
N VAL A 803 -12.14 -8.44 12.93
CA VAL A 803 -11.95 -9.59 12.05
C VAL A 803 -10.82 -10.50 12.57
N ILE A 804 -9.72 -9.94 13.07
CA ILE A 804 -8.65 -10.73 13.72
C ILE A 804 -9.15 -11.39 15.01
N GLU A 805 -9.97 -10.69 15.81
CA GLU A 805 -10.59 -11.28 17.02
C GLU A 805 -11.57 -12.42 16.65
N ALA A 806 -12.37 -12.25 15.59
CA ALA A 806 -13.23 -13.31 15.06
C ALA A 806 -12.42 -14.52 14.57
N LEU A 807 -11.30 -14.27 13.87
CA LEU A 807 -10.37 -15.32 13.45
C LEU A 807 -9.84 -16.10 14.64
N LYS A 808 -9.34 -15.41 15.68
CA LYS A 808 -8.83 -16.03 16.92
C LYS A 808 -9.88 -16.95 17.55
N ALA A 809 -11.13 -16.48 17.66
CA ALA A 809 -12.23 -17.27 18.22
C ALA A 809 -12.57 -18.50 17.36
N ARG A 810 -12.58 -18.36 16.03
CA ARG A 810 -12.89 -19.45 15.09
C ARG A 810 -11.80 -20.51 15.07
N VAL A 811 -10.54 -20.10 15.07
CA VAL A 811 -9.39 -21.01 15.16
C VAL A 811 -9.41 -21.77 16.49
N LYS A 812 -9.65 -21.09 17.61
CA LYS A 812 -9.78 -21.74 18.93
C LYS A 812 -10.88 -22.81 18.94
N THR A 813 -12.03 -22.47 18.37
CA THR A 813 -13.18 -23.40 18.27
C THR A 813 -12.84 -24.60 17.38
N ALA A 814 -12.20 -24.38 16.23
CA ALA A 814 -11.90 -25.43 15.26
C ALA A 814 -10.81 -26.40 15.73
N THR A 815 -9.86 -25.91 16.55
CA THR A 815 -8.73 -26.71 17.04
C THR A 815 -8.95 -27.27 18.45
N GLY A 816 -9.88 -26.71 19.22
CA GLY A 816 -10.09 -27.06 20.63
C GLY A 816 -8.98 -26.57 21.56
N ARG A 817 -8.08 -25.68 21.10
CA ARG A 817 -6.96 -25.13 21.87
C ARG A 817 -6.74 -23.66 21.55
N GLU A 818 -6.02 -22.95 22.43
CA GLU A 818 -5.57 -21.60 22.10
C GLU A 818 -4.51 -21.66 20.98
N VAL A 819 -4.64 -20.79 19.99
CA VAL A 819 -3.62 -20.49 18.99
C VAL A 819 -3.21 -19.06 19.20
N GLN A 820 -1.94 -18.85 19.52
CA GLN A 820 -1.41 -17.51 19.77
C GLN A 820 -1.28 -16.75 18.46
N ILE A 821 -1.66 -15.47 18.47
CA ILE A 821 -1.56 -14.58 17.34
C ILE A 821 -0.64 -13.43 17.72
N VAL A 822 0.34 -13.19 16.89
CA VAL A 822 1.20 -12.00 16.92
C VAL A 822 1.17 -11.33 15.55
N GLY A 823 1.61 -10.08 15.44
CA GLY A 823 1.74 -9.45 14.13
C GLY A 823 2.20 -8.02 14.16
N GLU A 824 2.32 -7.48 12.96
CA GLU A 824 2.79 -6.12 12.72
C GLU A 824 1.67 -5.09 12.84
N GLY A 825 1.47 -4.58 14.05
CA GLY A 825 0.45 -3.58 14.35
C GLY A 825 0.80 -2.16 13.87
N TRP A 826 1.40 -2.00 12.69
CA TRP A 826 1.83 -0.70 12.15
C TRP A 826 0.63 0.16 11.70
N ASN A 827 0.73 1.48 11.86
CA ASN A 827 -0.33 2.44 11.56
C ASN A 827 0.05 3.33 10.37
N PHE A 828 -0.30 2.91 9.14
CA PHE A 828 0.01 3.66 7.91
C PHE A 828 -0.96 3.33 6.76
N GLY A 829 -0.78 3.98 5.62
CA GLY A 829 -1.57 3.76 4.41
C GLY A 829 -3.00 4.32 4.51
N GLU A 830 -3.87 3.85 3.61
CA GLU A 830 -5.26 4.28 3.45
C GLU A 830 -6.17 3.93 4.64
N VAL A 831 -5.69 3.08 5.56
CA VAL A 831 -6.41 2.62 6.75
C VAL A 831 -6.01 3.39 8.01
N ALA A 832 -4.90 4.14 7.96
CA ALA A 832 -4.25 4.76 9.10
C ALA A 832 -5.20 5.57 9.99
N ASN A 833 -4.92 5.60 11.28
CA ASN A 833 -5.69 6.31 12.30
C ASN A 833 -7.18 5.90 12.30
N GLY A 834 -7.42 4.65 11.92
CA GLY A 834 -8.75 4.09 11.75
C GLY A 834 -9.60 4.78 10.67
N ALA A 835 -8.99 5.32 9.61
CA ALA A 835 -9.66 6.05 8.54
C ALA A 835 -10.81 5.25 7.90
N ARG A 836 -10.62 3.93 7.73
CA ARG A 836 -11.65 3.03 7.15
C ARG A 836 -12.38 2.21 8.20
N PHE A 837 -11.66 1.65 9.15
CA PHE A 837 -12.17 0.79 10.23
C PHE A 837 -11.25 0.89 11.45
N VAL A 838 -11.65 0.36 12.61
CA VAL A 838 -10.71 0.18 13.72
C VAL A 838 -9.69 -0.88 13.31
N GLN A 839 -8.45 -0.44 13.07
CA GLN A 839 -7.34 -1.30 12.65
C GLN A 839 -7.01 -2.32 13.74
N ALA A 840 -6.37 -3.43 13.38
CA ALA A 840 -5.64 -4.29 14.31
C ALA A 840 -4.21 -3.75 14.50
N GLU A 841 -4.10 -2.48 14.90
CA GLU A 841 -2.83 -1.79 15.13
C GLU A 841 -2.45 -1.74 16.62
N MET A 842 -1.18 -1.49 16.92
CA MET A 842 -0.57 -1.56 18.24
C MET A 842 -1.40 -0.89 19.36
N LEU A 843 -1.86 0.35 19.19
CA LEU A 843 -2.57 1.11 20.24
C LEU A 843 -4.03 0.67 20.40
N SER A 844 -4.61 0.13 19.34
CA SER A 844 -6.00 -0.34 19.27
C SER A 844 -6.18 -1.78 19.73
N LEU A 845 -5.14 -2.59 19.90
CA LEU A 845 -5.24 -4.03 20.23
C LEU A 845 -5.33 -4.35 21.72
N ASN A 846 -5.25 -3.34 22.59
CA ASN A 846 -5.28 -3.52 24.03
C ASN A 846 -6.51 -4.33 24.50
N GLY A 847 -6.26 -5.35 25.33
CA GLY A 847 -7.27 -6.27 25.87
C GLY A 847 -7.74 -7.38 24.92
N SER A 848 -7.12 -7.54 23.74
CA SER A 848 -7.47 -8.61 22.79
C SER A 848 -6.69 -9.91 23.04
N GLY A 849 -5.59 -9.85 23.79
CA GLY A 849 -4.63 -10.95 23.92
C GLY A 849 -3.96 -11.31 22.60
N ILE A 850 -3.82 -10.36 21.67
CA ILE A 850 -3.08 -10.48 20.41
C ILE A 850 -1.79 -9.67 20.55
N GLY A 851 -0.66 -10.27 20.20
CA GLY A 851 0.65 -9.62 20.30
C GLY A 851 0.94 -8.66 19.15
N SER A 852 1.51 -7.50 19.46
CA SER A 852 2.08 -6.58 18.46
C SER A 852 3.56 -6.35 18.68
N PHE A 853 4.35 -6.31 17.60
CA PHE A 853 5.79 -6.02 17.66
C PHE A 853 6.08 -4.64 18.28
N ASN A 854 7.06 -4.60 19.18
CA ASN A 854 7.46 -3.43 19.96
C ASN A 854 8.63 -2.69 19.26
N PRO A 855 8.39 -1.54 18.59
CA PRO A 855 9.49 -0.78 17.99
C PRO A 855 10.31 -0.02 19.06
N LEU A 856 9.74 0.24 20.24
CA LEU A 856 10.38 1.08 21.26
C LEU A 856 11.62 0.41 21.86
N ILE A 857 11.54 -0.90 22.16
CA ILE A 857 12.69 -1.70 22.61
C ILE A 857 13.71 -1.87 21.48
N ARG A 858 13.24 -2.22 20.27
CA ARG A 858 14.07 -2.44 19.10
C ARG A 858 14.99 -1.24 18.85
N ASP A 859 14.40 -0.06 18.72
CA ASP A 859 15.12 1.17 18.36
C ASP A 859 16.00 1.67 19.51
N ALA A 860 15.57 1.48 20.77
CA ALA A 860 16.39 1.86 21.92
C ALA A 860 17.64 0.98 22.06
N VAL A 861 17.53 -0.33 21.80
CA VAL A 861 18.69 -1.24 21.81
C VAL A 861 19.58 -0.97 20.60
N ARG A 862 19.03 -1.05 19.38
CA ARG A 862 19.80 -1.01 18.13
C ARG A 862 20.36 0.37 17.81
N GLY A 863 19.66 1.45 18.19
CA GLY A 863 19.97 2.80 17.75
C GLY A 863 19.33 3.14 16.41
N GLY A 864 18.86 4.37 16.26
CA GLY A 864 18.18 4.83 15.05
C GLY A 864 16.79 4.22 14.87
N GLY A 865 16.40 3.99 13.62
CA GLY A 865 15.15 3.31 13.24
C GLY A 865 15.24 2.62 11.88
N CYS A 866 14.13 2.01 11.44
CA CYS A 866 14.00 1.28 10.15
C CYS A 866 14.59 1.99 8.94
N CYS A 867 14.54 3.31 8.99
CA CYS A 867 14.53 4.16 7.83
C CYS A 867 15.77 5.07 7.80
N ASP A 868 16.73 4.83 8.70
CA ASP A 868 18.06 5.42 8.63
C ASP A 868 18.70 5.09 7.27
N SER A 869 19.35 6.09 6.67
CA SER A 869 20.11 5.93 5.43
C SER A 869 21.38 6.78 5.46
N GLY A 870 22.34 6.44 4.59
CA GLY A 870 23.64 7.11 4.53
C GLY A 870 24.34 7.14 5.88
N ASN A 871 24.89 8.31 6.25
CA ASN A 871 25.63 8.45 7.52
C ASN A 871 24.76 8.25 8.78
N ALA A 872 23.43 8.38 8.69
CA ALA A 872 22.55 8.19 9.85
C ALA A 872 22.62 6.77 10.42
N VAL A 873 22.83 5.76 9.55
CA VAL A 873 22.97 4.34 9.95
C VAL A 873 24.14 4.15 10.90
N ALA A 874 25.27 4.85 10.68
CA ALA A 874 26.42 4.80 11.58
C ALA A 874 26.26 5.77 12.77
N ALA A 875 25.78 7.00 12.53
CA ALA A 875 25.73 8.06 13.54
C ALA A 875 24.76 7.80 14.70
N ASN A 876 23.62 7.14 14.42
CA ASN A 876 22.55 6.98 15.39
C ASN A 876 22.77 5.79 16.34
N GLN A 877 23.80 5.81 17.19
CA GLN A 877 24.02 4.74 18.17
C GLN A 877 22.81 4.54 19.11
N GLY A 878 22.63 3.32 19.60
CA GLY A 878 21.65 2.91 20.59
C GLY A 878 22.28 2.60 21.93
N TYR A 879 21.46 2.07 22.84
CA TYR A 879 21.84 1.84 24.23
C TYR A 879 22.99 0.85 24.40
N VAL A 880 23.08 -0.18 23.54
CA VAL A 880 24.11 -1.24 23.70
C VAL A 880 25.36 -1.03 22.86
N ASN A 881 25.32 -0.12 21.88
CA ASN A 881 26.42 0.03 20.89
C ASN A 881 27.13 1.38 20.95
N GLY A 882 27.15 2.01 22.13
CA GLY A 882 28.09 3.09 22.44
C GLY A 882 27.51 4.49 22.54
N PHE A 883 26.18 4.67 22.49
CA PHE A 883 25.58 5.99 22.60
C PHE A 883 26.04 6.70 23.88
N PHE A 884 26.66 7.88 23.75
CA PHE A 884 27.24 8.72 24.80
C PHE A 884 28.48 8.15 25.52
N TYR A 885 28.56 6.84 25.81
CA TYR A 885 29.66 6.27 26.61
C TYR A 885 30.82 5.71 25.78
N ASP A 886 30.62 5.45 24.49
CA ASP A 886 31.64 4.96 23.56
C ASP A 886 31.29 5.39 22.13
N SER A 887 31.30 6.71 21.90
CA SER A 887 30.85 7.32 20.65
C SER A 887 31.73 6.90 19.47
N ASN A 888 31.10 6.49 18.36
CA ASN A 888 31.82 6.23 17.12
C ASN A 888 32.17 7.54 16.39
N ALA A 889 32.93 7.45 15.29
CA ALA A 889 33.42 8.62 14.55
C ALA A 889 32.32 9.43 13.84
N SER A 890 31.17 8.81 13.53
CA SER A 890 30.02 9.46 12.87
C SER A 890 29.04 10.08 13.86
N ALA A 891 29.13 9.72 15.13
CA ALA A 891 28.27 10.25 16.18
C ALA A 891 28.58 11.71 16.49
N SER A 892 27.53 12.52 16.68
CA SER A 892 27.66 13.91 17.13
C SER A 892 26.49 14.31 18.02
N GLY A 893 26.73 15.24 18.96
CA GLY A 893 25.66 15.83 19.77
C GLY A 893 25.01 14.93 20.84
N GLN A 894 25.53 13.72 21.09
CA GLN A 894 24.97 12.78 22.06
C GLN A 894 25.06 13.32 23.49
N SER A 895 24.01 13.11 24.30
CA SER A 895 23.98 13.54 25.70
C SER A 895 23.67 12.40 26.68
N ARG A 896 24.14 12.56 27.93
CA ARG A 896 23.80 11.63 29.02
C ARG A 896 22.29 11.56 29.24
N GLY A 897 21.58 12.67 29.04
CA GLY A 897 20.13 12.71 29.21
C GLY A 897 19.41 11.80 28.21
N GLU A 898 19.85 11.77 26.95
CA GLU A 898 19.28 10.87 25.94
C GLU A 898 19.64 9.40 26.19
N LEU A 899 20.85 9.11 26.66
CA LEU A 899 21.20 7.75 27.08
C LEU A 899 20.28 7.27 28.21
N MET A 900 20.02 8.13 29.19
CA MET A 900 19.11 7.81 30.29
C MET A 900 17.66 7.68 29.82
N TRP A 901 17.26 8.44 28.80
CA TRP A 901 15.97 8.30 28.13
C TRP A 901 15.83 6.95 27.40
N PHE A 902 16.87 6.48 26.70
CA PHE A 902 16.90 5.11 26.17
C PHE A 902 16.75 4.08 27.29
N GLY A 903 17.45 4.27 28.42
CA GLY A 903 17.29 3.43 29.61
C GLY A 903 15.85 3.41 30.14
N ASP A 904 15.15 4.56 30.15
CA ASP A 904 13.75 4.63 30.54
C ASP A 904 12.82 3.86 29.59
N ARG A 905 13.04 3.96 28.27
CA ARG A 905 12.30 3.17 27.25
C ARG A 905 12.52 1.67 27.42
N LEU A 906 13.75 1.25 27.71
CA LEU A 906 14.08 -0.15 27.97
C LEU A 906 13.44 -0.65 29.27
N LYS A 907 13.45 0.13 30.35
CA LYS A 907 12.76 -0.21 31.60
C LYS A 907 11.25 -0.41 31.37
N ALA A 908 10.62 0.44 30.55
CA ALA A 908 9.21 0.29 30.20
C ALA A 908 8.93 -1.03 29.47
N SER A 909 9.80 -1.41 28.52
CA SER A 909 9.67 -2.67 27.77
C SER A 909 9.97 -3.89 28.64
N LEU A 910 10.97 -3.81 29.52
CA LEU A 910 11.28 -4.84 30.52
C LEU A 910 10.09 -5.08 31.47
N ALA A 911 9.32 -4.03 31.79
CA ALA A 911 8.08 -4.11 32.56
C ALA A 911 6.85 -4.55 31.74
N GLY A 912 7.04 -4.95 30.48
CA GLY A 912 6.00 -5.51 29.61
C GLY A 912 5.14 -4.48 28.92
N SER A 913 5.55 -3.20 28.89
CA SER A 913 4.80 -2.11 28.25
C SER A 913 3.34 -1.97 28.75
N ILE A 914 3.08 -2.40 29.99
CA ILE A 914 1.77 -2.38 30.61
C ILE A 914 1.38 -0.94 30.94
N ARG A 915 0.29 -0.44 30.37
CA ARG A 915 -0.17 0.96 30.52
C ARG A 915 -0.14 1.45 31.96
N SER A 916 -0.65 0.65 32.89
CA SER A 916 -0.82 1.02 34.29
C SER A 916 0.44 0.86 35.15
N PHE A 917 1.51 0.24 34.63
CA PHE A 917 2.74 0.05 35.39
C PHE A 917 3.38 1.41 35.69
N GLN A 918 3.81 1.61 36.94
CA GLN A 918 4.47 2.85 37.37
C GLN A 918 5.97 2.65 37.47
N MET A 919 6.73 3.59 36.93
CA MET A 919 8.18 3.63 37.10
C MET A 919 8.67 5.03 37.48
N GLN A 920 9.78 5.06 38.19
CA GLN A 920 10.57 6.28 38.37
C GLN A 920 11.43 6.48 37.12
N THR A 921 11.26 7.63 36.46
CA THR A 921 12.05 8.03 35.29
C THR A 921 13.45 8.49 35.70
N SER A 922 14.33 8.65 34.72
CA SER A 922 15.69 9.16 34.93
C SER A 922 15.77 10.61 35.44
N TRP A 923 14.66 11.35 35.44
CA TRP A 923 14.54 12.69 36.03
C TRP A 923 13.65 12.71 37.29
N ASP A 924 13.54 11.58 37.97
CA ASP A 924 12.85 11.39 39.26
C ASP A 924 11.33 11.61 39.25
N ALA A 925 10.69 11.61 38.08
CA ALA A 925 9.23 11.61 38.00
C ALA A 925 8.67 10.19 38.16
N ASN A 926 7.61 10.03 38.95
CA ASN A 926 6.86 8.77 39.04
C ASN A 926 5.68 8.84 38.08
N LEU A 927 5.80 8.13 36.95
CA LEU A 927 4.81 8.13 35.89
C LEU A 927 4.34 6.71 35.60
N ARG A 928 3.07 6.58 35.19
CA ARG A 928 2.61 5.37 34.52
C ARG A 928 3.20 5.29 33.11
N LEU A 929 3.37 4.10 32.57
CA LEU A 929 3.95 3.93 31.23
C LEU A 929 3.10 4.58 30.12
N ASP A 930 1.79 4.66 30.28
CA ASP A 930 0.89 5.37 29.35
C ASP A 930 1.06 6.90 29.36
N GLN A 931 1.76 7.46 30.35
CA GLN A 931 2.04 8.89 30.47
C GLN A 931 3.40 9.29 29.89
N ILE A 932 4.21 8.33 29.46
CA ILE A 932 5.55 8.55 28.91
C ILE A 932 5.41 8.52 27.38
N ASP A 933 5.45 9.68 26.74
CA ASP A 933 5.39 9.79 25.27
C ASP A 933 6.76 9.51 24.62
N VAL A 934 6.79 8.62 23.65
CA VAL A 934 7.96 8.23 22.87
C VAL A 934 7.67 8.51 21.40
N GLY A 935 7.69 9.79 21.02
CA GLY A 935 7.48 10.21 19.65
C GLY A 935 6.05 9.96 19.14
N GLY A 936 5.05 10.22 19.99
CA GLY A 936 3.63 10.00 19.69
C GLY A 936 3.12 8.61 20.10
N ILE A 937 4.01 7.72 20.54
CA ILE A 937 3.66 6.38 21.04
C ILE A 937 3.87 6.35 22.56
N PRO A 938 2.85 6.03 23.37
CA PRO A 938 3.05 5.87 24.81
C PRO A 938 3.99 4.67 25.09
N ALA A 939 4.89 4.79 26.08
CA ALA A 939 5.83 3.73 26.43
C ALA A 939 5.13 2.44 26.93
N GLY A 940 3.89 2.57 27.42
CA GLY A 940 3.00 1.45 27.66
C GLY A 940 1.66 1.62 26.95
N TRP A 941 1.28 0.62 26.16
CA TRP A 941 0.05 0.60 25.35
C TRP A 941 -0.75 -0.70 25.49
N VAL A 942 -0.26 -1.69 26.25
CA VAL A 942 -0.95 -2.98 26.45
C VAL A 942 -1.62 -3.08 27.82
N LEU A 943 -2.57 -4.01 27.94
CA LEU A 943 -3.16 -4.38 29.25
C LEU A 943 -2.44 -5.57 29.88
N GLU A 944 -1.92 -6.48 29.07
CA GLU A 944 -1.19 -7.66 29.51
C GLU A 944 0.12 -7.81 28.71
N PRO A 945 1.20 -8.34 29.32
CA PRO A 945 2.48 -8.48 28.65
C PRO A 945 2.42 -9.42 27.43
N GLY A 946 1.47 -10.34 27.39
CA GLY A 946 1.25 -11.21 26.22
C GLY A 946 0.85 -10.48 24.94
N GLU A 947 0.49 -9.19 25.01
CA GLU A 947 0.12 -8.35 23.88
C GLU A 947 1.33 -7.59 23.28
N VAL A 948 2.53 -7.75 23.85
CA VAL A 948 3.76 -7.14 23.34
C VAL A 948 4.74 -8.22 22.87
N VAL A 949 5.29 -8.02 21.67
CA VAL A 949 6.35 -8.86 21.10
C VAL A 949 7.64 -8.04 21.05
N ASN A 950 8.58 -8.40 21.92
CA ASN A 950 9.89 -7.77 22.00
C ASN A 950 10.85 -8.42 21.00
N TYR A 951 11.67 -7.59 20.36
CA TYR A 951 12.67 -8.02 19.42
C TYR A 951 13.74 -6.94 19.25
N VAL A 952 14.92 -7.36 18.82
CA VAL A 952 16.07 -6.48 18.49
C VAL A 952 16.63 -6.79 17.10
N GLU A 953 16.08 -7.79 16.44
CA GLU A 953 16.45 -8.29 15.12
C GLU A 953 15.24 -9.05 14.56
N ASN A 954 15.03 -8.94 13.26
CA ASN A 954 14.02 -9.67 12.49
C ASN A 954 14.61 -9.97 11.10
N HIS A 955 13.90 -10.69 10.23
CA HIS A 955 14.33 -10.95 8.86
C HIS A 955 14.53 -9.67 8.03
N ASP A 956 13.69 -8.65 8.27
CA ASP A 956 13.73 -7.33 7.65
C ASP A 956 14.68 -6.36 8.37
N ASN A 957 15.22 -5.40 7.62
CA ASN A 957 16.31 -4.52 8.04
C ASN A 957 17.62 -5.28 8.27
N LEU A 958 18.63 -4.58 8.81
CA LEU A 958 19.93 -5.17 9.13
C LEU A 958 19.80 -6.24 10.23
N THR A 959 20.58 -7.32 10.12
CA THR A 959 20.86 -8.21 11.26
C THR A 959 21.44 -7.41 12.44
N LEU A 960 21.38 -7.92 13.66
CA LEU A 960 21.96 -7.23 14.81
C LEU A 960 23.49 -7.12 14.68
N PHE A 961 24.12 -8.15 14.11
CA PHE A 961 25.56 -8.12 13.82
C PHE A 961 25.90 -6.97 12.86
N ASP A 962 25.19 -6.86 11.74
CA ASP A 962 25.42 -5.82 10.73
C ASP A 962 25.11 -4.43 11.26
N ASN A 963 24.03 -4.28 12.03
CA ASN A 963 23.72 -3.04 12.74
C ASN A 963 24.87 -2.61 13.65
N ASN A 964 25.46 -3.55 14.40
CA ASN A 964 26.60 -3.29 15.27
C ASN A 964 27.91 -3.08 14.50
N ALA A 965 28.06 -3.64 13.30
CA ALA A 965 29.18 -3.36 12.41
C ALA A 965 29.21 -1.88 12.01
N PHE A 966 28.06 -1.27 11.74
CA PHE A 966 27.96 0.17 11.49
C PHE A 966 28.12 1.04 12.74
N ARG A 967 27.51 0.64 13.86
CA ARG A 967 27.29 1.55 15.00
C ARG A 967 28.35 1.45 16.10
N LEU A 968 29.04 0.32 16.28
CA LEU A 968 30.14 0.25 17.24
C LEU A 968 31.36 1.01 16.73
N PRO A 969 32.19 1.60 17.61
CA PRO A 969 33.48 2.14 17.22
C PRO A 969 34.32 1.12 16.42
N ALA A 970 35.03 1.59 15.40
CA ALA A 970 35.82 0.72 14.54
C ALA A 970 36.84 -0.13 15.31
N GLY A 971 37.37 0.40 16.42
CA GLY A 971 38.35 -0.28 17.30
C GLY A 971 37.75 -1.29 18.29
N THR A 972 36.43 -1.50 18.34
CA THR A 972 35.81 -2.49 19.25
C THR A 972 36.25 -3.91 18.88
N SER A 973 36.75 -4.66 19.86
CA SER A 973 37.22 -6.05 19.72
C SER A 973 36.12 -6.99 19.25
N HIS A 974 36.48 -8.13 18.63
CA HIS A 974 35.48 -9.13 18.25
C HIS A 974 34.79 -9.74 19.48
N GLU A 975 35.48 -9.90 20.61
CA GLU A 975 34.85 -10.38 21.85
C GLU A 975 33.81 -9.40 22.38
N ASP A 976 34.10 -8.09 22.36
CA ASP A 976 33.16 -7.09 22.86
C ASP A 976 31.98 -6.90 21.89
N ARG A 977 32.19 -7.02 20.58
CA ARG A 977 31.09 -7.09 19.59
C ARG A 977 30.13 -8.24 19.90
N ALA A 978 30.67 -9.43 20.16
CA ALA A 978 29.86 -10.60 20.55
C ALA A 978 29.13 -10.37 21.88
N ARG A 979 29.78 -9.76 22.88
CA ARG A 979 29.16 -9.42 24.17
C ARG A 979 28.02 -8.40 24.02
N VAL A 980 28.18 -7.40 23.16
CA VAL A 980 27.12 -6.43 22.85
C VAL A 980 25.90 -7.13 22.23
N GLN A 981 26.12 -8.08 21.34
CA GLN A 981 25.04 -8.89 20.76
C GLN A 981 24.35 -9.76 21.83
N ILE A 982 25.11 -10.41 22.70
CA ILE A 982 24.56 -11.16 23.85
C ILE A 982 23.74 -10.24 24.76
N LEU A 983 24.22 -9.02 25.05
CA LEU A 983 23.50 -8.06 25.88
C LEU A 983 22.17 -7.63 25.26
N ALA A 984 22.15 -7.35 23.95
CA ALA A 984 20.93 -7.03 23.22
C ALA A 984 19.91 -8.20 23.27
N ASN A 985 20.37 -9.42 23.03
CA ASN A 985 19.53 -10.61 23.10
C ASN A 985 19.07 -10.91 24.53
N ALA A 986 19.88 -10.62 25.55
CA ALA A 986 19.49 -10.73 26.95
C ALA A 986 18.39 -9.71 27.32
N ILE A 987 18.51 -8.45 26.86
CA ILE A 987 17.46 -7.44 27.06
C ILE A 987 16.12 -7.94 26.47
N ASN A 988 16.15 -8.55 25.28
CA ASN A 988 14.96 -9.16 24.69
C ASN A 988 14.44 -10.36 25.52
N ALA A 989 15.29 -11.35 25.77
CA ALA A 989 14.93 -12.60 26.44
C ALA A 989 14.40 -12.42 27.88
N PHE A 990 14.88 -11.40 28.59
CA PHE A 990 14.48 -11.12 29.98
C PHE A 990 13.42 -10.01 30.11
N SER A 991 12.94 -9.46 28.99
CA SER A 991 11.78 -8.55 29.01
C SER A 991 10.49 -9.34 29.25
N GLN A 992 9.57 -8.76 30.02
CA GLN A 992 8.20 -9.29 30.08
C GLN A 992 7.55 -9.19 28.70
N GLY A 993 6.75 -10.21 28.35
CA GLY A 993 6.06 -10.33 27.06
C GLY A 993 6.60 -11.47 26.21
N VAL A 994 6.34 -11.44 24.91
CA VAL A 994 6.83 -12.46 23.97
C VAL A 994 8.24 -12.09 23.52
N ALA A 995 9.21 -13.00 23.68
CA ALA A 995 10.55 -12.81 23.12
C ALA A 995 10.62 -13.37 21.70
N TYR A 996 11.05 -12.55 20.75
CA TYR A 996 11.15 -12.94 19.33
C TYR A 996 12.59 -12.76 18.82
N PHE A 997 13.13 -13.81 18.22
CA PHE A 997 14.52 -13.91 17.77
C PHE A 997 14.56 -14.24 16.28
N HIS A 998 15.38 -13.53 15.52
CA HIS A 998 15.69 -13.89 14.14
C HIS A 998 16.70 -15.04 14.08
N ALA A 999 16.50 -15.99 13.16
CA ALA A 999 17.40 -17.13 13.02
C ALA A 999 18.83 -16.68 12.74
N GLY A 1000 19.76 -17.24 13.50
CA GLY A 1000 21.20 -16.97 13.47
C GLY A 1000 21.64 -15.81 14.35
N THR A 1001 20.74 -15.09 15.03
CA THR A 1001 21.15 -14.03 15.97
C THR A 1001 22.03 -14.55 17.11
N ASP A 1002 21.84 -15.81 17.50
CA ASP A 1002 22.61 -16.52 18.51
C ASP A 1002 23.96 -17.06 17.99
N THR A 1003 24.18 -17.01 16.66
CA THR A 1003 25.43 -17.36 15.98
C THR A 1003 26.04 -16.17 15.23
N LEU A 1004 25.70 -14.93 15.63
CA LEU A 1004 26.22 -13.69 15.06
C LEU A 1004 25.94 -13.50 13.56
N ARG A 1005 24.81 -14.02 13.04
CA ARG A 1005 24.46 -13.94 11.61
C ARG A 1005 24.60 -12.54 11.06
N SER A 1006 25.20 -12.48 9.88
CA SER A 1006 25.32 -11.31 9.02
C SER A 1006 24.71 -11.64 7.67
N LYS A 1007 24.13 -10.63 7.03
CA LYS A 1007 23.75 -10.65 5.62
C LYS A 1007 24.63 -9.71 4.80
N SER A 1008 25.89 -9.55 5.23
CA SER A 1008 26.89 -8.65 4.66
C SER A 1008 26.36 -7.22 4.48
N LEU A 1009 25.71 -6.69 5.53
CA LEU A 1009 25.13 -5.33 5.56
C LEU A 1009 23.88 -5.11 4.68
N ASP A 1010 23.33 -6.16 4.07
CA ASP A 1010 22.05 -6.07 3.36
C ASP A 1010 20.90 -5.78 4.34
N ARG A 1011 20.16 -4.71 4.07
CA ARG A 1011 19.00 -4.27 4.88
C ARG A 1011 17.67 -4.83 4.39
N ASN A 1012 17.58 -5.37 3.18
CA ASN A 1012 16.33 -5.90 2.63
C ASN A 1012 16.63 -7.06 1.69
N SER A 1013 16.92 -8.20 2.30
CA SER A 1013 17.47 -9.38 1.63
C SER A 1013 16.42 -10.34 1.07
N TYR A 1014 15.22 -9.83 0.78
CA TYR A 1014 14.07 -10.64 0.34
C TYR A 1014 14.32 -11.42 -0.94
N ASP A 1015 15.12 -10.84 -1.86
CA ASP A 1015 15.49 -11.42 -3.16
C ASP A 1015 17.03 -11.38 -3.35
N SER A 1016 17.78 -11.43 -2.25
CA SER A 1016 19.26 -11.42 -2.26
C SER A 1016 19.89 -12.81 -2.27
N GLY A 1017 19.12 -13.82 -2.67
CA GLY A 1017 19.63 -15.18 -2.88
C GLY A 1017 20.15 -15.90 -1.64
N ASP A 1018 20.63 -17.12 -1.86
CA ASP A 1018 21.26 -17.96 -0.84
C ASP A 1018 22.56 -17.36 -0.28
N TRP A 1019 23.26 -16.55 -1.08
CA TRP A 1019 24.60 -16.06 -0.78
C TRP A 1019 24.63 -15.10 0.41
N PHE A 1020 23.72 -14.11 0.40
CA PHE A 1020 23.61 -13.11 1.46
C PHE A 1020 22.74 -13.60 2.62
N ASN A 1021 21.81 -14.54 2.39
CA ASN A 1021 20.96 -15.07 3.46
C ASN A 1021 21.52 -16.31 4.18
N ARG A 1022 22.77 -16.71 3.91
CA ARG A 1022 23.33 -17.96 4.45
C ARG A 1022 23.29 -18.05 5.98
N LEU A 1023 22.95 -19.25 6.48
CA LEU A 1023 23.12 -19.68 7.86
C LEU A 1023 24.11 -20.85 7.87
N ASP A 1024 25.17 -20.74 8.68
CA ASP A 1024 26.19 -21.80 8.82
C ASP A 1024 26.15 -22.44 10.20
N TRP A 1025 25.54 -23.63 10.27
CA TRP A 1025 25.45 -24.43 11.50
C TRP A 1025 26.74 -25.14 11.90
N SER A 1026 27.82 -25.02 11.11
CA SER A 1026 29.16 -25.44 11.55
C SER A 1026 29.82 -24.41 12.48
N TYR A 1027 29.25 -23.20 12.54
CA TYR A 1027 29.74 -22.05 13.31
C TYR A 1027 31.11 -21.54 12.86
N ALA A 1028 31.50 -21.83 11.62
CA ALA A 1028 32.79 -21.45 11.07
C ALA A 1028 32.76 -20.07 10.39
N ASP A 1029 31.60 -19.68 9.85
CA ASP A 1029 31.36 -18.39 9.23
C ASP A 1029 30.01 -17.81 9.70
N ASN A 1030 29.91 -16.49 9.79
CA ASN A 1030 28.67 -15.81 10.16
C ASN A 1030 28.01 -15.07 9.00
N GLY A 1031 28.64 -15.00 7.82
CA GLY A 1031 28.08 -14.32 6.66
C GLY A 1031 28.70 -12.96 6.32
N PHE A 1032 29.51 -12.39 7.22
CA PHE A 1032 30.00 -11.03 7.07
C PHE A 1032 31.15 -10.92 6.07
N GLY A 1033 31.20 -9.82 5.32
CA GLY A 1033 32.24 -9.60 4.30
C GLY A 1033 32.11 -10.59 3.13
N ALA A 1034 30.88 -10.84 2.70
CA ALA A 1034 30.57 -11.71 1.57
C ALA A 1034 30.46 -10.95 0.24
N GLY A 1035 30.76 -9.66 0.21
CA GLY A 1035 30.41 -8.72 -0.85
C GLY A 1035 29.77 -7.47 -0.24
N LEU A 1036 29.70 -6.39 -1.03
CA LEU A 1036 29.01 -5.15 -0.63
C LEU A 1036 27.52 -5.33 -0.40
#